data_AF-A0A7C4EHY3-F1
#
_entry.id   AF-A0A7C4EHY3-F1
#
_cell.length_a   1.000
_cell.length_b   1.000
_cell.length_c   1.000
_cell.angle_alpha   90.00
_cell.angle_beta   90.00
_cell.angle_gamma   90.00
#
_symmetry.space_group_name_H-M   'P 1'
#
loop_
_entity.id
_entity.type
_entity.pdbx_description
1 polymer ?
#
loop_
_entity_poly.entity_id
_entity_poly.type
_entity_poly.pdbx_seq_one_letter_code
_entity_poly.pdbx_strand_id
1 'polypeptide(L)'
;MRMWVAVLGAVIVLAAAEARGQTLVLEGAEYAGISMFRPFWDATVLLSPDAAQKIVDSVITDRGGQAIWSADKPGPLAFDALNRMVLLRFPAAAEKIHAELAKGRSIARAEIILPYRDEELWPVGSADGFQPTGYSYRMNWGVDSLYRTRRPRWHAVAWALRRPWQADAKHGPTLNAAVNGAVYWSKYGAQDLETDRYAKQFGPAEVSYKNPEGRLDVTALLTDAAFGATAAHRLRQFADCGVLLKKWETYDHLFFQGVYEFATGCGGRAILIREPKLAITFAAGAALSEPLPKPADVVSLARKGDTVGSPTAVMPDLKQIEAWVAEFRRKPDWMSDWQWARVQELAELDDEGPRDQPYFLQYLPKHLLGKMRETVADPAGKKKKGIPGPVKLDVAYATWVDQLIARQPRGWAGFEIAREMSQWYMYGKTLPGPAQEAIRRYWEAWLMPDRVTAATDRQRVDFNDVSGDLIHPMADDPRIGRDAQGRPPTTRPRGRDPAIGPEGLLDTYYAKTGDWRGNKSFFRSGFTYMTSTQNFNTTATTGALLAGGLIGSERAMADGRNGLEAFLMRQWAWGGGSSQEHLDHYYFAVTVSGTKAIADFAATYYDRLAARGVLAKYIEELVSAYHPGLRHFLAGASRTSLEYVLATQDGLQFILHTLSRQGTVRELGGGALPGNMSRFGHEVRPKVVFQQSLSGPWAPEWVAEQVDGKPLPYYAVHRGGGDGAVWRKCWLGRNYGLASSDTGTGRLHLLGHWRRKPQTVSGVAEIGTMDLRYGFNDTQWVNSGPGYIFHPGSESILQHQNKMIVITSPRAGKVGFLGTGACKELWSLQTSVGLFNYQPSPTWEFYSDGRKVQVPYTGSLKSRITVKDGASYLAFVPLPGTDLGRDVELEIVAGKPQRWGTAKTELGPAVVINAYNFKKAKPVSETDPLWQKVPAAWGGFLVEMGDESEYGSFEAFQKHIDAVVLNAQYDPQTQVVTVNARSGQDELKAASCVWIPNPNVEDGKEPRETGAPNLSVREVNGRSDLPPSNILRDTPYCQEGFGALEKNGARFEGNPRRHLFLLTEPKQGVFCAWNPLPDLTPLKFTLPTGLIVESDGAAGLSCITVSEGGRRVEIESAFKAGQEMDASAARRFIIRGPVEPQAIKCNGAVVQPLAITLDGQKAWAVPMAAVGAREDRP
;
A
#
# COMPACT_ATOMS: atom_id res chain seq x y z
N MET A 1 -51.67 27.31 55.65
CA MET A 1 -50.61 27.09 54.65
C MET A 1 -49.44 28.06 54.92
N ARG A 2 -48.61 27.77 55.93
CA ARG A 2 -47.36 28.49 56.32
C ARG A 2 -46.64 27.80 57.49
N MET A 3 -47.29 26.84 58.18
CA MET A 3 -46.69 26.09 59.31
C MET A 3 -46.13 24.70 58.95
N TRP A 4 -46.35 24.20 57.73
CA TRP A 4 -45.82 22.90 57.26
C TRP A 4 -44.53 22.99 56.42
N VAL A 5 -44.09 24.21 56.04
CA VAL A 5 -42.88 24.44 55.23
C VAL A 5 -41.63 24.68 56.10
N ALA A 6 -41.80 25.11 57.36
CA ALA A 6 -40.68 25.37 58.27
C ALA A 6 -40.09 24.10 58.89
N VAL A 7 -40.89 23.05 59.10
CA VAL A 7 -40.43 21.80 59.75
C VAL A 7 -39.72 20.87 58.75
N LEU A 8 -40.09 20.87 57.46
CA LEU A 8 -39.34 20.14 56.43
C LEU A 8 -38.00 20.82 56.08
N GLY A 9 -37.94 22.15 56.12
CA GLY A 9 -36.70 22.90 55.88
C GLY A 9 -35.64 22.70 56.96
N ALA A 10 -36.05 22.58 58.23
CA ALA A 10 -35.13 22.36 59.34
C ALA A 10 -34.62 20.91 59.41
N VAL A 11 -35.43 19.91 59.09
CA VAL A 11 -35.00 18.49 59.09
C VAL A 11 -34.08 18.18 57.90
N ILE A 12 -34.26 18.82 56.74
CA ILE A 12 -33.36 18.64 55.59
C ILE A 12 -32.02 19.37 55.80
N VAL A 13 -32.00 20.50 56.52
CA VAL A 13 -30.76 21.22 56.85
C VAL A 13 -29.99 20.57 58.02
N LEU A 14 -30.68 19.95 58.99
CA LEU A 14 -30.03 19.19 60.07
C LEU A 14 -29.54 17.80 59.60
N ALA A 15 -30.25 17.12 58.69
CA ALA A 15 -29.75 15.89 58.07
C ALA A 15 -28.59 16.13 57.08
N ALA A 16 -28.47 17.33 56.51
CA ALA A 16 -27.36 17.70 55.63
C ALA A 16 -26.09 18.16 56.40
N ALA A 17 -26.21 18.53 57.68
CA ALA A 17 -25.07 18.95 58.50
C ALA A 17 -24.30 17.77 59.12
N GLU A 18 -24.95 16.63 59.38
CA GLU A 18 -24.30 15.41 59.90
C GLU A 18 -23.65 14.54 58.81
N ALA A 19 -23.80 14.87 57.52
CA ALA A 19 -23.25 14.12 56.39
C ALA A 19 -22.07 14.81 55.68
N ARG A 20 -21.36 15.75 56.34
CA ARG A 20 -20.03 16.16 55.84
C ARG A 20 -19.01 15.10 56.22
N GLY A 21 -18.85 14.08 55.37
CA GLY A 21 -17.78 13.09 55.49
C GLY A 21 -16.43 13.79 55.69
N GLN A 22 -15.68 13.40 56.72
CA GLN A 22 -14.38 13.97 57.01
C GLN A 22 -13.41 13.59 55.88
N THR A 23 -12.74 14.57 55.28
CA THR A 23 -11.75 14.35 54.22
C THR A 23 -10.33 14.50 54.78
N LEU A 24 -9.49 13.49 54.58
CA LEU A 24 -8.05 13.53 54.83
C LEU A 24 -7.34 13.80 53.50
N VAL A 25 -6.53 14.85 53.45
CA VAL A 25 -5.65 15.14 52.29
C VAL A 25 -4.20 14.86 52.68
N LEU A 26 -3.54 14.03 51.89
CA LEU A 26 -2.15 13.64 52.08
C LEU A 26 -1.27 14.26 50.98
N GLU A 27 -0.27 15.00 51.42
CA GLU A 27 0.83 15.56 50.62
C GLU A 27 2.13 14.76 50.87
N GLY A 28 3.21 15.09 50.15
CA GLY A 28 4.47 14.34 50.25
C GLY A 28 4.45 13.05 49.44
N ALA A 29 3.94 13.12 48.21
CA ALA A 29 4.00 12.01 47.28
C ALA A 29 5.45 11.75 46.82
N GLU A 30 5.81 10.48 46.66
CA GLU A 30 7.02 10.10 45.94
C GLU A 30 6.68 9.82 44.48
N TYR A 31 7.57 10.25 43.57
CA TYR A 31 7.42 10.05 42.14
C TYR A 31 8.76 9.72 41.47
N ALA A 32 8.70 8.86 40.46
CA ALA A 32 9.85 8.50 39.64
C ALA A 32 9.41 8.28 38.19
N GLY A 33 10.28 8.63 37.24
CA GLY A 33 10.05 8.41 35.82
C GLY A 33 10.61 7.07 35.36
N ILE A 34 9.87 6.39 34.49
CA ILE A 34 10.39 5.25 33.71
C ILE A 34 10.04 5.47 32.24
N SER A 35 10.93 5.07 31.33
CA SER A 35 10.72 5.34 29.91
C SER A 35 11.13 4.21 28.98
N MET A 36 10.32 4.04 27.92
CA MET A 36 10.58 3.09 26.84
C MET A 36 11.79 3.48 25.98
N PHE A 37 12.25 4.73 26.01
CA PHE A 37 13.45 5.12 25.28
C PHE A 37 14.67 4.40 25.83
N ARG A 38 15.46 3.81 24.92
CA ARG A 38 16.60 2.95 25.26
C ARG A 38 17.58 3.52 26.28
N PRO A 39 17.94 4.82 26.27
CA PRO A 39 18.83 5.39 27.29
C PRO A 39 18.29 5.33 28.73
N PHE A 40 16.99 5.07 28.93
CA PHE A 40 16.35 4.99 30.24
C PHE A 40 15.99 3.57 30.68
N TRP A 41 16.45 2.53 29.96
CA TRP A 41 16.09 1.15 30.32
C TRP A 41 16.62 0.74 31.71
N ASP A 42 17.85 1.16 32.01
CA ASP A 42 18.55 0.88 33.27
C ASP A 42 18.91 2.14 34.07
N ALA A 43 18.43 3.30 33.63
CA ALA A 43 18.69 4.57 34.30
C ALA A 43 17.46 5.02 35.10
N THR A 44 17.68 5.40 36.35
CA THR A 44 16.63 6.02 37.16
C THR A 44 16.39 7.45 36.69
N VAL A 45 15.11 7.82 36.53
CA VAL A 45 14.72 9.19 36.18
C VAL A 45 14.07 9.84 37.39
N LEU A 46 14.80 10.72 38.06
CA LEU A 46 14.22 11.56 39.11
C LEU A 46 13.34 12.64 38.48
N LEU A 47 12.24 12.97 39.14
CA LEU A 47 11.32 14.01 38.70
C LEU A 47 11.22 15.12 39.74
N SER A 48 10.75 16.29 39.35
CA SER A 48 10.43 17.40 40.26
C SER A 48 9.28 18.24 39.68
N PRO A 49 8.31 18.67 40.51
CA PRO A 49 7.16 19.47 40.06
C PRO A 49 7.58 20.85 39.59
N ASP A 50 8.75 21.31 40.03
CA ASP A 50 9.31 22.63 39.75
C ASP A 50 10.41 22.61 38.67
N ALA A 51 10.77 21.43 38.14
CA ALA A 51 11.77 21.34 37.08
C ALA A 51 11.33 22.12 35.83
N ALA A 52 12.23 22.93 35.27
CA ALA A 52 11.91 23.81 34.15
C ALA A 52 11.61 23.04 32.85
N GLN A 53 10.69 23.57 32.05
CA GLN A 53 10.50 23.16 30.66
C GLN A 53 11.36 24.00 29.73
N LYS A 54 11.67 23.48 28.55
CA LYS A 54 12.33 24.25 27.49
C LYS A 54 11.32 24.72 26.45
N ILE A 55 11.08 26.03 26.38
CA ILE A 55 10.27 26.65 25.33
C ILE A 55 11.08 26.66 24.02
N VAL A 56 10.50 26.15 22.94
CA VAL A 56 11.18 25.99 21.63
C VAL A 56 10.44 26.60 20.45
N ASP A 57 9.15 26.94 20.59
CA ASP A 57 8.37 27.59 19.54
C ASP A 57 8.46 29.11 19.69
N SER A 58 8.53 29.81 18.55
CA SER A 58 8.66 31.26 18.53
C SER A 58 7.32 31.98 18.65
N VAL A 59 6.19 31.26 18.55
CA VAL A 59 4.84 31.84 18.59
C VAL A 59 4.21 31.62 19.97
N ILE A 60 4.28 30.41 20.49
CA ILE A 60 3.86 30.07 21.86
C ILE A 60 5.09 30.10 22.76
N THR A 61 5.22 31.16 23.55
CA THR A 61 6.40 31.39 24.41
C THR A 61 6.14 31.19 25.91
N ASP A 62 4.88 31.04 26.31
CA ASP A 62 4.41 31.00 27.70
C ASP A 62 3.98 29.60 28.18
N ARG A 63 3.86 28.64 27.26
CA ARG A 63 3.42 27.26 27.53
C ARG A 63 3.94 26.27 26.49
N GLY A 64 3.55 24.99 26.58
CA GLY A 64 3.78 24.05 25.49
C GLY A 64 5.22 23.52 25.42
N GLY A 65 6.04 23.79 26.43
CA GLY A 65 7.48 23.54 26.41
C GLY A 65 7.86 22.07 26.54
N GLN A 66 9.04 21.72 26.02
CA GLN A 66 9.64 20.38 26.10
C GLN A 66 9.87 19.96 27.56
N ALA A 67 9.38 18.77 27.91
CA ALA A 67 9.67 18.10 29.16
C ALA A 67 10.90 17.19 28.99
N ILE A 68 12.08 17.72 29.32
CA ILE A 68 13.37 17.04 29.16
C ILE A 68 13.61 16.13 30.35
N TRP A 69 13.74 14.82 30.09
CA TRP A 69 14.18 13.82 31.06
C TRP A 69 15.67 13.52 30.87
N SER A 70 16.36 13.28 31.97
CA SER A 70 17.78 12.89 32.01
C SER A 70 18.08 12.05 33.24
N ALA A 71 19.18 11.31 33.23
CA ALA A 71 19.64 10.56 34.41
C ALA A 71 20.30 11.49 35.45
N ASP A 72 20.91 12.59 35.01
CA ASP A 72 21.77 13.42 35.87
C ASP A 72 21.00 14.52 36.62
N LYS A 73 19.84 14.94 36.11
CA LYS A 73 19.05 16.05 36.65
C LYS A 73 17.57 15.69 36.72
N PRO A 74 16.87 16.10 37.81
CA PRO A 74 15.43 15.91 37.90
C PRO A 74 14.69 16.52 36.71
N GLY A 75 13.85 15.73 36.05
CA GLY A 75 12.99 16.16 34.96
C GLY A 75 11.62 16.67 35.44
N PRO A 76 10.84 17.36 34.60
CA PRO A 76 9.45 17.71 34.93
C PRO A 76 8.57 16.46 35.15
N LEU A 77 7.58 16.54 36.05
CA LEU A 77 6.52 15.54 36.17
C LEU A 77 5.65 15.56 34.91
N ALA A 78 6.08 14.78 33.92
CA ALA A 78 5.48 14.71 32.60
C ALA A 78 5.27 13.25 32.21
N PHE A 79 4.07 12.89 31.77
CA PHE A 79 3.80 11.54 31.26
C PHE A 79 3.00 11.62 29.97
N ASP A 80 3.29 10.70 29.06
CA ASP A 80 2.65 10.63 27.75
C ASP A 80 2.03 9.25 27.53
N ALA A 81 1.49 9.02 26.32
CA ALA A 81 0.77 7.78 26.03
C ALA A 81 1.72 6.66 25.57
N LEU A 82 2.95 6.98 25.17
CA LEU A 82 3.83 6.07 24.46
C LEU A 82 5.00 5.62 25.32
N ASN A 83 5.88 6.55 25.68
CA ASN A 83 7.22 6.23 26.14
C ASN A 83 7.58 6.85 27.49
N ARG A 84 6.87 7.84 28.04
CA ARG A 84 7.15 8.41 29.38
C ARG A 84 6.03 8.11 30.36
N MET A 85 6.37 7.41 31.44
CA MET A 85 5.45 6.95 32.49
C MET A 85 5.92 7.43 33.85
N VAL A 86 5.00 7.82 34.72
CA VAL A 86 5.31 8.28 36.08
C VAL A 86 4.81 7.24 37.08
N LEU A 87 5.71 6.75 37.93
CA LEU A 87 5.32 5.99 39.12
C LEU A 87 5.01 6.98 40.24
N LEU A 88 3.92 6.76 40.97
CA LEU A 88 3.43 7.63 42.02
C LEU A 88 3.00 6.81 43.25
N ARG A 89 3.53 7.13 44.44
CA ARG A 89 3.12 6.51 45.71
C ARG A 89 3.03 7.52 46.84
N PHE A 90 2.33 7.15 47.91
CA PHE A 90 2.16 7.98 49.12
C PHE A 90 2.66 7.20 50.34
N PRO A 91 3.96 7.29 50.70
CA PRO A 91 4.57 6.41 51.71
C PRO A 91 3.89 6.45 53.08
N ALA A 92 3.39 7.62 53.49
CA ALA A 92 2.70 7.81 54.77
C ALA A 92 1.19 7.47 54.74
N ALA A 93 0.66 7.01 53.60
CA ALA A 93 -0.77 6.79 53.44
C ALA A 93 -1.28 5.63 54.30
N ALA A 94 -0.52 4.54 54.42
CA ALA A 94 -0.95 3.38 55.17
C ALA A 94 -1.24 3.73 56.64
N GLU A 95 -0.28 4.37 57.31
CA GLU A 95 -0.35 4.75 58.72
C GLU A 95 -1.46 5.76 58.97
N LYS A 96 -1.53 6.82 58.15
CA LYS A 96 -2.52 7.89 58.34
C LYS A 96 -3.95 7.44 58.06
N ILE A 97 -4.16 6.62 57.04
CA ILE A 97 -5.51 6.10 56.73
C ILE A 97 -5.92 5.06 57.77
N HIS A 98 -5.01 4.15 58.15
CA HIS A 98 -5.29 3.14 59.17
C HIS A 98 -5.71 3.77 60.51
N ALA A 99 -5.03 4.83 60.94
CA ALA A 99 -5.39 5.58 62.14
C ALA A 99 -6.81 6.16 62.10
N GLU A 100 -7.32 6.54 60.91
CA GLU A 100 -8.71 6.98 60.76
C GLU A 100 -9.70 5.80 60.74
N LEU A 101 -9.35 4.67 60.11
CA LEU A 101 -10.19 3.46 60.12
C LEU A 101 -10.31 2.84 61.52
N ALA A 102 -9.26 2.92 62.33
CA ALA A 102 -9.28 2.50 63.72
C ALA A 102 -10.26 3.30 64.59
N LYS A 103 -10.67 4.51 64.15
CA LYS A 103 -11.67 5.36 64.83
C LYS A 103 -13.12 5.03 64.48
N GLY A 104 -13.40 3.87 63.87
CA GLY A 104 -14.76 3.50 63.46
C GLY A 104 -15.20 4.18 62.16
N ARG A 105 -14.31 4.24 61.18
CA ARG A 105 -14.57 4.86 59.87
C ARG A 105 -14.35 3.89 58.74
N SER A 106 -15.06 4.11 57.65
CA SER A 106 -14.91 3.38 56.39
C SER A 106 -14.49 4.33 55.27
N ILE A 107 -13.76 3.83 54.27
CA ILE A 107 -13.38 4.61 53.09
C ILE A 107 -14.60 4.70 52.18
N ALA A 108 -15.17 5.90 52.06
CA ALA A 108 -16.25 6.16 51.11
C ALA A 108 -15.68 6.46 49.72
N ARG A 109 -14.55 7.18 49.67
CA ARG A 109 -13.90 7.56 48.42
C ARG A 109 -12.40 7.79 48.61
N ALA A 110 -11.60 7.43 47.62
CA ALA A 110 -10.18 7.78 47.54
C ALA A 110 -9.86 8.31 46.14
N GLU A 111 -9.27 9.50 46.06
CA GLU A 111 -8.95 10.17 44.80
C GLU A 111 -7.49 10.65 44.80
N ILE A 112 -6.76 10.35 43.73
CA ILE A 112 -5.48 11.01 43.44
C ILE A 112 -5.79 12.29 42.69
N ILE A 113 -5.42 13.43 43.26
CA ILE A 113 -5.52 14.75 42.65
C ILE A 113 -4.23 15.01 41.88
N LEU A 114 -4.36 15.33 40.60
CA LEU A 114 -3.31 15.64 39.65
C LEU A 114 -3.44 17.12 39.24
N PRO A 115 -2.78 18.06 39.94
CA PRO A 115 -2.89 19.46 39.60
C PRO A 115 -2.17 19.74 38.28
N TYR A 116 -2.91 20.19 37.28
CA TYR A 116 -2.39 20.53 35.97
C TYR A 116 -1.34 21.66 36.06
N ARG A 117 -0.24 21.49 35.35
CA ARG A 117 0.81 22.49 35.20
C ARG A 117 0.84 23.06 33.79
N ASP A 118 0.94 22.19 32.79
CA ASP A 118 1.06 22.57 31.38
C ASP A 118 0.71 21.36 30.46
N GLU A 119 0.56 21.61 29.17
CA GLU A 119 0.63 20.56 28.14
C GLU A 119 1.96 20.65 27.38
N GLU A 120 2.50 19.54 26.90
CA GLU A 120 3.64 19.56 26.00
C GLU A 120 3.18 19.60 24.53
N LEU A 121 3.34 20.76 23.88
CA LEU A 121 2.98 20.94 22.46
C LEU A 121 4.14 20.68 21.51
N TRP A 122 5.35 20.50 22.02
CA TRP A 122 6.53 20.18 21.20
C TRP A 122 7.35 19.20 22.01
N PRO A 123 7.21 17.87 21.80
CA PRO A 123 7.98 16.92 22.57
C PRO A 123 9.45 16.97 22.18
N VAL A 124 10.32 16.45 23.05
CA VAL A 124 11.73 16.24 22.71
C VAL A 124 11.80 15.39 21.43
N GLY A 125 12.61 15.80 20.46
CA GLY A 125 12.65 15.21 19.12
C GLY A 125 12.63 16.27 18.02
N SER A 126 12.41 15.84 16.77
CA SER A 126 12.25 16.75 15.64
C SER A 126 11.62 16.06 14.42
N ALA A 127 11.23 16.85 13.41
CA ALA A 127 10.70 16.30 12.15
C ALA A 127 11.76 15.67 11.24
N ASP A 128 12.97 16.27 11.22
CA ASP A 128 14.05 15.91 10.29
C ASP A 128 15.31 15.37 11.01
N GLY A 129 15.19 15.05 12.29
CA GLY A 129 16.32 14.73 13.14
C GLY A 129 15.98 13.68 14.19
N PHE A 130 16.91 12.75 14.35
CA PHE A 130 16.81 11.66 15.31
C PHE A 130 17.42 12.05 16.66
N GLN A 131 16.73 11.68 17.74
CA GLN A 131 17.23 11.74 19.10
C GLN A 131 16.86 10.45 19.83
N PRO A 132 17.82 9.74 20.47
CA PRO A 132 17.53 8.49 21.20
C PRO A 132 16.52 8.62 22.35
N THR A 133 16.32 9.84 22.85
CA THR A 133 15.38 10.18 23.93
C THR A 133 14.18 11.01 23.45
N GLY A 134 13.98 11.10 22.14
CA GLY A 134 12.97 11.96 21.53
C GLY A 134 12.12 11.26 20.48
N TYR A 135 11.07 11.93 20.04
CA TYR A 135 10.10 11.44 19.07
C TYR A 135 10.43 11.88 17.64
N SER A 136 10.09 11.02 16.69
CA SER A 136 10.01 11.35 15.27
C SER A 136 8.57 11.77 14.97
N TYR A 137 8.34 13.01 14.56
CA TYR A 137 7.00 13.54 14.29
C TYR A 137 6.95 14.43 13.06
N ARG A 138 5.88 14.35 12.27
CA ARG A 138 5.75 15.17 11.07
C ARG A 138 5.16 16.55 11.38
N MET A 139 5.66 17.57 10.67
CA MET A 139 5.19 18.96 10.76
C MET A 139 4.48 19.43 9.47
N ASN A 140 4.33 18.55 8.48
CA ASN A 140 3.68 18.87 7.22
C ASN A 140 2.14 18.90 7.36
N TRP A 141 1.48 19.33 6.28
CA TRP A 141 0.02 19.49 6.17
C TRP A 141 -0.61 20.61 7.00
N GLY A 142 0.10 21.30 7.90
CA GLY A 142 -0.46 22.43 8.68
C GLY A 142 -0.82 22.07 10.12
N VAL A 143 -0.36 20.92 10.60
CA VAL A 143 -0.59 20.43 11.97
C VAL A 143 -0.03 21.37 13.05
N ASP A 144 1.07 22.05 12.75
CA ASP A 144 1.70 23.01 13.65
C ASP A 144 0.77 24.20 13.96
N SER A 145 0.03 24.66 12.96
CA SER A 145 -0.99 25.70 13.10
C SER A 145 -2.15 25.23 13.98
N LEU A 146 -2.52 23.95 13.91
CA LEU A 146 -3.55 23.38 14.78
C LEU A 146 -3.09 23.33 16.24
N TYR A 147 -1.86 22.88 16.53
CA TYR A 147 -1.34 22.90 17.91
C TYR A 147 -1.22 24.32 18.48
N ARG A 148 -0.93 25.31 17.63
CA ARG A 148 -0.86 26.70 18.07
C ARG A 148 -2.21 27.29 18.43
N THR A 149 -3.26 26.90 17.71
CA THR A 149 -4.60 27.49 17.84
C THR A 149 -5.55 26.68 18.73
N ARG A 150 -5.29 25.38 18.92
CA ARG A 150 -6.15 24.45 19.68
C ARG A 150 -5.39 23.86 20.85
N ARG A 151 -5.86 24.12 22.07
CA ARG A 151 -5.29 23.51 23.29
C ARG A 151 -5.94 22.15 23.56
N PRO A 152 -5.15 21.10 23.82
CA PRO A 152 -5.66 19.76 24.07
C PRO A 152 -6.38 19.65 25.43
N ARG A 153 -7.24 18.64 25.54
CA ARG A 153 -7.89 18.21 26.80
C ARG A 153 -7.64 16.73 26.98
N TRP A 154 -6.47 16.41 27.55
CA TRP A 154 -6.01 15.04 27.69
C TRP A 154 -6.35 14.44 29.05
N HIS A 155 -6.32 13.12 29.11
CA HIS A 155 -6.74 12.37 30.28
C HIS A 155 -5.59 11.53 30.85
N ALA A 156 -5.49 11.53 32.17
CA ALA A 156 -4.64 10.62 32.92
C ALA A 156 -5.39 9.31 33.21
N VAL A 157 -4.67 8.21 33.08
CA VAL A 157 -5.08 6.86 33.50
C VAL A 157 -3.99 6.25 34.37
N ALA A 158 -4.37 5.31 35.23
CA ALA A 158 -3.40 4.64 36.10
C ALA A 158 -3.66 3.14 36.28
N TRP A 159 -2.61 2.43 36.70
CA TRP A 159 -2.69 1.02 37.13
C TRP A 159 -1.94 0.87 38.45
N ALA A 160 -2.50 0.12 39.40
CA ALA A 160 -1.78 -0.17 40.64
C ALA A 160 -0.64 -1.14 40.42
N LEU A 161 0.46 -0.90 41.13
CA LEU A 161 1.65 -1.73 41.09
C LEU A 161 1.63 -2.80 42.18
N ARG A 162 2.34 -3.90 41.91
CA ARG A 162 2.48 -5.04 42.82
C ARG A 162 3.82 -5.05 43.56
N ARG A 163 4.81 -4.31 43.05
CA ARG A 163 6.17 -4.31 43.60
C ARG A 163 6.50 -2.98 44.29
N PRO A 164 7.14 -3.04 45.47
CA PRO A 164 7.57 -1.83 46.17
C PRO A 164 8.74 -1.17 45.42
N TRP A 165 8.79 0.15 45.50
CA TRP A 165 9.88 0.96 44.96
C TRP A 165 10.03 2.23 45.81
N GLN A 166 11.14 2.95 45.65
CA GLN A 166 11.38 4.23 46.32
C GLN A 166 12.02 5.21 45.33
N ALA A 167 11.66 6.50 45.40
CA ALA A 167 12.35 7.51 44.61
C ALA A 167 13.78 7.71 45.17
N ASP A 168 14.79 7.23 44.44
CA ASP A 168 16.20 7.33 44.81
C ASP A 168 17.08 7.41 43.56
N ALA A 169 18.18 8.17 43.61
CA ALA A 169 19.04 8.39 42.44
C ALA A 169 19.75 7.12 41.95
N LYS A 170 20.00 6.16 42.84
CA LYS A 170 20.81 4.98 42.56
C LYS A 170 19.98 3.70 42.47
N HIS A 171 19.03 3.54 43.39
CA HIS A 171 18.23 2.34 43.59
C HIS A 171 16.76 2.52 43.21
N GLY A 172 16.37 3.72 42.76
CA GLY A 172 15.00 3.95 42.32
C GLY A 172 14.63 3.18 41.05
N PRO A 173 13.35 3.17 40.69
CA PRO A 173 12.86 2.35 39.59
C PRO A 173 13.43 2.80 38.24
N THR A 174 13.58 1.83 37.35
CA THR A 174 13.98 1.99 35.93
C THR A 174 12.93 1.30 35.05
N LEU A 175 13.10 1.33 33.72
CA LEU A 175 12.22 0.51 32.88
C LEU A 175 12.38 -0.99 33.16
N ASN A 176 13.60 -1.44 33.51
CA ASN A 176 13.88 -2.84 33.80
C ASN A 176 13.55 -3.26 35.24
N ALA A 177 13.61 -2.36 36.21
CA ALA A 177 13.53 -2.73 37.62
C ALA A 177 12.63 -1.84 38.47
N ALA A 178 11.96 -2.45 39.45
CA ALA A 178 11.28 -1.74 40.54
C ALA A 178 12.30 -1.17 41.54
N VAL A 179 13.41 -1.89 41.75
CA VAL A 179 14.55 -1.47 42.55
C VAL A 179 15.81 -1.74 41.72
N ASN A 180 16.50 -0.68 41.28
CA ASN A 180 17.59 -0.80 40.31
C ASN A 180 18.69 -1.75 40.81
N GLY A 181 19.03 -2.74 39.98
CA GLY A 181 20.04 -3.76 40.27
C GLY A 181 19.60 -4.87 41.23
N ALA A 182 18.38 -4.86 41.76
CA ALA A 182 17.95 -5.82 42.79
C ALA A 182 16.59 -6.51 42.50
N VAL A 183 15.57 -5.76 42.08
CA VAL A 183 14.21 -6.31 41.86
C VAL A 183 13.72 -5.92 40.47
N TYR A 184 13.76 -6.86 39.52
CA TYR A 184 13.42 -6.63 38.12
C TYR A 184 11.93 -6.85 37.84
N TRP A 185 11.32 -6.03 36.99
CA TRP A 185 9.97 -6.28 36.48
C TRP A 185 9.95 -7.59 35.68
N SER A 186 8.88 -8.38 35.80
CA SER A 186 8.68 -9.58 34.97
C SER A 186 8.48 -9.22 33.50
N LYS A 187 7.96 -8.01 33.23
CA LYS A 187 7.94 -7.39 31.91
C LYS A 187 8.21 -5.89 32.03
N TYR A 188 9.19 -5.42 31.28
CA TYR A 188 9.67 -4.02 31.24
C TYR A 188 8.54 -3.00 31.39
N GLY A 189 8.79 -1.95 32.17
CA GLY A 189 7.81 -0.90 32.46
C GLY A 189 6.62 -1.36 33.29
N ALA A 190 6.83 -2.38 34.13
CA ALA A 190 5.80 -3.00 34.96
C ALA A 190 4.57 -3.47 34.16
N GLN A 191 4.78 -4.05 32.97
CA GLN A 191 3.67 -4.35 32.06
C GLN A 191 2.98 -5.69 32.33
N ASP A 192 3.58 -6.56 33.12
CA ASP A 192 3.01 -7.87 33.45
C ASP A 192 1.79 -7.72 34.37
N LEU A 193 0.65 -8.30 33.98
CA LEU A 193 -0.63 -8.11 34.67
C LEU A 193 -0.81 -9.02 35.91
N GLU A 194 0.09 -9.98 36.09
CA GLU A 194 0.02 -10.95 37.18
C GLU A 194 0.97 -10.59 38.31
N THR A 195 2.19 -10.15 37.96
CA THR A 195 3.31 -10.01 38.90
C THR A 195 3.81 -8.57 39.05
N ASP A 196 3.61 -7.68 38.07
CA ASP A 196 4.14 -6.31 38.13
C ASP A 196 3.06 -5.28 38.45
N ARG A 197 1.88 -5.39 37.83
CA ARG A 197 0.75 -4.49 38.05
C ARG A 197 -0.59 -5.22 38.01
N TYR A 198 -1.66 -4.55 38.41
CA TYR A 198 -3.02 -5.06 38.27
C TYR A 198 -3.63 -4.69 36.91
N ALA A 199 -4.50 -5.55 36.37
CA ALA A 199 -5.16 -5.32 35.09
C ALA A 199 -6.15 -4.13 35.09
N LYS A 200 -6.77 -3.83 36.24
CA LYS A 200 -7.76 -2.76 36.37
C LYS A 200 -7.13 -1.39 36.08
N GLN A 201 -7.68 -0.70 35.10
CA GLN A 201 -7.37 0.70 34.80
C GLN A 201 -8.20 1.63 35.70
N PHE A 202 -7.56 2.64 36.27
CA PHE A 202 -8.20 3.78 36.94
C PHE A 202 -8.26 4.98 35.99
N GLY A 203 -9.29 5.80 36.15
CA GLY A 203 -9.62 6.87 35.20
C GLY A 203 -10.46 6.38 34.03
N PRO A 204 -10.56 7.15 32.94
CA PRO A 204 -9.80 8.38 32.66
C PRO A 204 -10.21 9.56 33.55
N ALA A 205 -9.25 10.43 33.89
CA ALA A 205 -9.51 11.73 34.52
C ALA A 205 -8.90 12.84 33.66
N GLU A 206 -9.69 13.83 33.25
CA GLU A 206 -9.17 14.97 32.47
C GLU A 206 -8.15 15.75 33.31
N VAL A 207 -6.99 16.05 32.74
CA VAL A 207 -5.97 16.93 33.33
C VAL A 207 -5.58 17.94 32.26
N SER A 208 -6.15 19.14 32.35
CA SER A 208 -6.01 20.16 31.31
C SER A 208 -6.15 21.57 31.88
N TYR A 209 -5.90 22.57 31.04
CA TYR A 209 -6.18 23.96 31.39
C TYR A 209 -7.66 24.24 31.72
N LYS A 210 -8.60 23.40 31.25
CA LYS A 210 -10.03 23.50 31.60
C LYS A 210 -10.39 22.70 32.85
N ASN A 211 -9.65 21.64 33.15
CA ASN A 211 -9.81 20.87 34.37
C ASN A 211 -8.48 20.85 35.15
N PRO A 212 -8.16 21.93 35.88
CA PRO A 212 -6.85 22.12 36.49
C PRO A 212 -6.59 21.18 37.68
N GLU A 213 -7.61 20.54 38.23
CA GLU A 213 -7.49 19.50 39.24
C GLU A 213 -8.08 18.18 38.72
N GLY A 214 -7.29 17.41 37.98
CA GLY A 214 -7.72 16.09 37.55
C GLY A 214 -7.84 15.15 38.74
N ARG A 215 -9.01 14.57 38.96
CA ARG A 215 -9.31 13.69 40.10
C ARG A 215 -9.48 12.26 39.64
N LEU A 216 -8.48 11.43 39.90
CA LEU A 216 -8.46 10.02 39.55
C LEU A 216 -9.02 9.19 40.70
N ASP A 217 -10.21 8.60 40.52
CA ASP A 217 -10.81 7.74 41.52
C ASP A 217 -10.03 6.42 41.64
N VAL A 218 -9.49 6.17 42.82
CA VAL A 218 -8.72 4.97 43.18
C VAL A 218 -9.33 4.24 44.37
N THR A 219 -10.61 4.49 44.68
CA THR A 219 -11.31 3.92 45.85
C THR A 219 -11.16 2.41 45.93
N ALA A 220 -11.29 1.72 44.79
CA ALA A 220 -11.17 0.27 44.73
C ALA A 220 -9.80 -0.25 45.20
N LEU A 221 -8.70 0.50 45.09
CA LEU A 221 -7.40 0.06 45.61
C LEU A 221 -7.40 -0.23 47.10
N LEU A 222 -8.25 0.51 47.83
CA LEU A 222 -8.29 0.43 49.28
C LEU A 222 -9.47 -0.43 49.78
N THR A 223 -10.48 -0.67 48.93
CA THR A 223 -11.72 -1.35 49.33
C THR A 223 -11.93 -2.73 48.67
N ASP A 224 -11.42 -2.97 47.47
CA ASP A 224 -11.65 -4.19 46.70
C ASP A 224 -10.61 -5.27 47.06
N ALA A 225 -11.10 -6.47 47.42
CA ALA A 225 -10.27 -7.60 47.84
C ALA A 225 -9.28 -8.05 46.75
N ALA A 226 -9.53 -7.73 45.47
CA ALA A 226 -8.59 -8.01 44.38
C ALA A 226 -7.20 -7.38 44.61
N PHE A 227 -7.09 -6.30 45.39
CA PHE A 227 -5.83 -5.59 45.67
C PHE A 227 -5.14 -6.02 46.97
N GLY A 228 -5.72 -6.97 47.71
CA GLY A 228 -5.15 -7.47 48.95
C GLY A 228 -6.20 -8.11 49.84
N ALA A 229 -5.81 -9.20 50.52
CA ALA A 229 -6.71 -10.04 51.30
C ALA A 229 -7.42 -9.27 52.42
N THR A 230 -6.75 -8.30 53.03
CA THR A 230 -7.27 -7.52 54.16
C THR A 230 -7.15 -6.02 53.93
N ALA A 231 -7.88 -5.22 54.71
CA ALA A 231 -7.82 -3.76 54.61
C ALA A 231 -6.42 -3.23 54.95
N ALA A 232 -5.79 -3.76 56.00
CA ALA A 232 -4.43 -3.38 56.38
C ALA A 232 -3.40 -3.73 55.28
N HIS A 233 -3.56 -4.89 54.63
CA HIS A 233 -2.71 -5.29 53.51
C HIS A 233 -2.86 -4.36 52.29
N ARG A 234 -4.09 -3.97 51.93
CA ARG A 234 -4.34 -3.03 50.82
C ARG A 234 -3.73 -1.65 51.07
N LEU A 235 -3.87 -1.14 52.29
CA LEU A 235 -3.24 0.13 52.69
C LEU A 235 -1.72 0.09 52.54
N ARG A 236 -1.08 -0.97 53.03
CA ARG A 236 0.37 -1.17 52.90
C ARG A 236 0.79 -1.33 51.45
N GLN A 237 0.10 -2.18 50.69
CA GLN A 237 0.38 -2.43 49.28
C GLN A 237 0.36 -1.12 48.48
N PHE A 238 -0.65 -0.28 48.69
CA PHE A 238 -0.75 1.01 48.00
C PHE A 238 0.32 2.01 48.45
N ALA A 239 0.62 2.10 49.74
CA ALA A 239 1.68 3.01 50.24
C ALA A 239 3.07 2.64 49.70
N ASP A 240 3.37 1.34 49.63
CA ASP A 240 4.68 0.86 49.23
C ASP A 240 4.86 0.80 47.71
N CYS A 241 3.80 0.44 46.96
CA CYS A 241 3.87 0.20 45.51
C CYS A 241 3.24 1.31 44.67
N GLY A 242 2.19 1.96 45.15
CA GLY A 242 1.52 3.04 44.42
C GLY A 242 0.92 2.65 43.07
N VAL A 243 0.94 3.59 42.12
CA VAL A 243 0.37 3.47 40.78
C VAL A 243 1.34 3.91 39.69
N LEU A 244 1.15 3.40 38.47
CA LEU A 244 1.79 3.85 37.24
C LEU A 244 0.81 4.75 36.47
N LEU A 245 1.20 5.99 36.19
CA LEU A 245 0.43 6.99 35.44
C LEU A 245 0.83 7.02 33.97
N LYS A 246 -0.17 7.15 33.09
CA LYS A 246 -0.01 7.45 31.66
C LYS A 246 -1.06 8.42 31.16
N LYS A 247 -0.76 9.04 30.03
CA LYS A 247 -1.76 9.74 29.23
C LYS A 247 -2.54 8.71 28.42
N TRP A 248 -3.83 8.94 28.23
CA TRP A 248 -4.70 8.03 27.49
C TRP A 248 -4.60 8.20 25.96
N GLU A 249 -4.48 9.44 25.49
CA GLU A 249 -4.57 9.81 24.07
C GLU A 249 -3.28 9.47 23.29
N THR A 250 -3.27 8.33 22.60
CA THR A 250 -2.18 7.94 21.67
C THR A 250 -2.21 8.71 20.34
N TYR A 251 -3.38 9.22 19.97
CA TYR A 251 -3.69 10.13 18.86
C TYR A 251 -4.93 10.95 19.25
N ASP A 252 -5.28 12.00 18.52
CA ASP A 252 -6.40 12.89 18.89
C ASP A 252 -7.00 13.55 17.64
N HIS A 253 -8.29 13.27 17.38
CA HIS A 253 -9.03 13.80 16.24
C HIS A 253 -9.34 15.29 16.35
N LEU A 254 -9.09 15.93 17.50
CA LEU A 254 -9.01 17.40 17.60
C LEU A 254 -8.02 17.98 16.59
N PHE A 255 -6.98 17.22 16.24
CA PHE A 255 -5.93 17.62 15.28
C PHE A 255 -6.07 16.91 13.93
N PHE A 256 -7.24 16.33 13.63
CA PHE A 256 -7.51 15.69 12.35
C PHE A 256 -7.38 16.68 11.18
N GLN A 257 -6.68 16.26 10.12
CA GLN A 257 -6.58 17.01 8.89
C GLN A 257 -6.64 16.15 7.63
N GLY A 258 -7.27 16.69 6.57
CA GLY A 258 -7.33 16.05 5.26
C GLY A 258 -8.46 15.04 5.12
N VAL A 259 -8.26 14.05 4.23
CA VAL A 259 -9.28 13.04 3.84
C VAL A 259 -8.86 11.61 4.18
N TYR A 260 -7.68 11.45 4.80
CA TYR A 260 -7.08 10.15 5.15
C TYR A 260 -6.55 10.14 6.59
N GLU A 261 -7.14 10.96 7.49
CA GLU A 261 -6.76 11.07 8.91
C GLU A 261 -5.31 11.50 9.16
N PHE A 262 -4.79 12.38 8.31
CA PHE A 262 -3.44 12.86 8.49
C PHE A 262 -3.32 13.69 9.77
N ALA A 263 -2.15 13.58 10.40
CA ALA A 263 -1.71 14.44 11.49
C ALA A 263 -2.44 14.31 12.84
N THR A 264 -3.09 13.17 13.12
CA THR A 264 -3.72 12.89 14.43
C THR A 264 -2.73 12.41 15.51
N GLY A 265 -1.48 12.10 15.17
CA GLY A 265 -0.48 11.59 16.11
C GLY A 265 -0.16 12.58 17.23
N CYS A 266 -0.58 12.27 18.46
CA CYS A 266 -0.31 13.08 19.65
C CYS A 266 0.27 12.28 20.82
N GLY A 267 0.50 10.98 20.66
CA GLY A 267 0.85 10.08 21.75
C GLY A 267 2.14 10.46 22.47
N GLY A 268 3.12 11.01 21.74
CA GLY A 268 4.41 11.42 22.31
C GLY A 268 4.38 12.74 23.08
N ARG A 269 3.22 13.39 23.16
CA ARG A 269 3.01 14.68 23.82
C ARG A 269 2.50 14.44 25.24
N ALA A 270 3.14 15.05 26.24
CA ALA A 270 2.86 14.79 27.65
C ALA A 270 1.83 15.74 28.29
N ILE A 271 1.16 15.23 29.32
CA ILE A 271 0.52 16.03 30.38
C ILE A 271 1.61 16.37 31.40
N LEU A 272 1.68 17.63 31.84
CA LEU A 272 2.52 18.03 32.95
C LEU A 272 1.68 18.39 34.17
N ILE A 273 2.13 17.95 35.34
CA ILE A 273 1.44 18.18 36.61
C ILE A 273 2.36 18.79 37.67
N ARG A 274 1.77 19.41 38.68
CA ARG A 274 2.42 19.80 39.93
C ARG A 274 2.40 18.63 40.92
N GLU A 275 2.78 18.88 42.18
CA GLU A 275 2.81 17.85 43.22
C GLU A 275 1.43 17.18 43.39
N PRO A 276 1.33 15.85 43.17
CA PRO A 276 0.09 15.11 43.36
C PRO A 276 -0.33 15.03 44.82
N LYS A 277 -1.65 14.95 45.06
CA LYS A 277 -2.22 14.80 46.41
C LYS A 277 -3.14 13.59 46.46
N LEU A 278 -3.30 13.00 47.64
CA LEU A 278 -4.27 11.92 47.87
C LEU A 278 -5.37 12.42 48.80
N ALA A 279 -6.61 12.44 48.32
CA ALA A 279 -7.78 12.82 49.09
C ALA A 279 -8.62 11.58 49.44
N ILE A 280 -8.84 11.35 50.73
CA ILE A 280 -9.66 10.25 51.24
C ILE A 280 -10.88 10.83 51.96
N THR A 281 -12.07 10.48 51.50
CA THR A 281 -13.33 10.84 52.17
C THR A 281 -13.84 9.64 52.94
N PHE A 282 -14.10 9.84 54.23
CA PHE A 282 -14.57 8.78 55.12
C PHE A 282 -16.09 8.86 55.35
N ALA A 283 -16.69 7.69 55.58
CA ALA A 283 -18.02 7.53 56.14
C ALA A 283 -17.94 6.81 57.51
N ALA A 284 -19.06 6.75 58.22
CA ALA A 284 -19.16 5.91 59.43
C ALA A 284 -18.90 4.43 59.07
N GLY A 285 -18.24 3.69 59.96
CA GLY A 285 -17.90 2.29 59.72
C GLY A 285 -17.49 1.54 60.99
N ALA A 286 -17.13 0.26 60.84
CA ALA A 286 -16.55 -0.51 61.94
C ALA A 286 -15.09 -0.13 62.17
N ALA A 287 -14.65 -0.13 63.43
CA ALA A 287 -13.25 0.15 63.76
C ALA A 287 -12.35 -0.99 63.27
N LEU A 288 -11.31 -0.65 62.50
CA LEU A 288 -10.32 -1.61 62.04
C LEU A 288 -9.32 -1.90 63.18
N SER A 289 -9.29 -3.15 63.67
CA SER A 289 -8.37 -3.60 64.73
C SER A 289 -7.14 -4.37 64.22
N GLU A 290 -7.11 -4.71 62.93
CA GLU A 290 -6.02 -5.46 62.30
C GLU A 290 -4.71 -4.64 62.30
N PRO A 291 -3.56 -5.21 62.70
CA PRO A 291 -2.28 -4.50 62.66
C PRO A 291 -1.82 -4.24 61.22
N LEU A 292 -1.19 -3.08 60.99
CA LEU A 292 -0.55 -2.78 59.70
C LEU A 292 0.67 -3.68 59.48
N PRO A 293 0.83 -4.28 58.29
CA PRO A 293 2.11 -4.88 57.91
C PRO A 293 3.23 -3.82 57.89
N LYS A 294 4.46 -4.26 58.16
CA LYS A 294 5.65 -3.37 58.14
C LYS A 294 5.87 -2.80 56.73
N PRO A 295 6.34 -1.54 56.61
CA PRO A 295 6.76 -0.99 55.32
C PRO A 295 7.84 -1.83 54.65
N ALA A 296 7.80 -1.95 53.33
CA ALA A 296 8.87 -2.55 52.55
C ALA A 296 10.18 -1.77 52.70
N ASP A 297 11.26 -2.45 53.09
CA ASP A 297 12.59 -1.87 53.18
C ASP A 297 13.32 -2.01 51.84
N VAL A 298 13.05 -1.07 50.93
CA VAL A 298 13.64 -1.01 49.58
C VAL A 298 15.18 -0.91 49.63
N VAL A 299 15.72 -0.20 50.63
CA VAL A 299 17.17 -0.05 50.82
C VAL A 299 17.81 -1.37 51.24
N SER A 300 17.18 -2.12 52.15
CA SER A 300 17.61 -3.48 52.48
C SER A 300 17.50 -4.42 51.28
N LEU A 301 16.41 -4.36 50.50
CA LEU A 301 16.25 -5.15 49.28
C LEU A 301 17.40 -4.89 48.29
N ALA A 302 17.82 -3.63 48.13
CA ALA A 302 18.95 -3.26 47.28
C ALA A 302 20.32 -3.73 47.80
N ARG A 303 20.49 -3.90 49.12
CA ARG A 303 21.79 -4.22 49.77
C ARG A 303 22.06 -5.72 49.93
N LYS A 304 21.03 -6.56 49.98
CA LYS A 304 21.19 -8.00 50.23
C LYS A 304 21.99 -8.74 49.16
N GLY A 305 22.15 -8.17 47.96
CA GLY A 305 22.88 -8.79 46.85
C GLY A 305 22.09 -9.89 46.12
N ASP A 306 20.97 -10.35 46.69
CA ASP A 306 20.05 -11.29 46.06
C ASP A 306 19.23 -10.57 44.98
N THR A 307 19.50 -10.89 43.70
CA THR A 307 18.71 -10.37 42.57
C THR A 307 17.44 -11.19 42.36
N VAL A 308 16.28 -10.53 42.34
CA VAL A 308 14.99 -11.14 42.00
C VAL A 308 14.64 -10.81 40.55
N GLY A 309 14.69 -11.83 39.68
CA GLY A 309 14.48 -11.68 38.23
C GLY A 309 15.72 -11.17 37.49
N SER A 310 15.53 -10.74 36.24
CA SER A 310 16.59 -10.22 35.36
C SER A 310 16.05 -9.10 34.45
N PRO A 311 16.92 -8.24 33.86
CA PRO A 311 16.49 -7.23 32.90
C PRO A 311 15.67 -7.81 31.74
N THR A 312 14.59 -7.14 31.34
CA THR A 312 13.65 -7.63 30.30
C THR A 312 13.61 -6.75 29.04
N ALA A 313 14.11 -5.52 29.12
CA ALA A 313 14.45 -4.64 28.01
C ALA A 313 15.97 -4.64 27.82
N VAL A 314 16.45 -5.47 26.90
CA VAL A 314 17.89 -5.71 26.68
C VAL A 314 18.21 -5.57 25.20
N MET A 315 19.29 -4.85 24.89
CA MET A 315 19.83 -4.81 23.53
C MET A 315 20.66 -6.08 23.27
N PRO A 316 20.60 -6.65 22.07
CA PRO A 316 21.54 -7.68 21.66
C PRO A 316 22.98 -7.13 21.70
N ASP A 317 23.94 -8.00 22.00
CA ASP A 317 25.36 -7.67 21.82
C ASP A 317 25.76 -7.68 20.34
N LEU A 318 26.96 -7.17 20.05
CA LEU A 318 27.47 -7.08 18.68
C LEU A 318 27.52 -8.45 17.99
N LYS A 319 27.93 -9.50 18.71
CA LYS A 319 28.06 -10.85 18.18
C LYS A 319 26.69 -11.41 17.74
N GLN A 320 25.65 -11.14 18.52
CA GLN A 320 24.28 -11.52 18.20
C GLN A 320 23.75 -10.74 16.98
N ILE A 321 24.04 -9.45 16.90
CA ILE A 321 23.68 -8.63 15.71
C ILE A 321 24.38 -9.17 14.46
N GLU A 322 25.69 -9.48 14.54
CA GLU A 322 26.46 -10.07 13.44
C GLU A 322 25.90 -11.42 13.01
N ALA A 323 25.50 -12.28 13.97
CA ALA A 323 24.88 -13.56 13.69
C ALA A 323 23.56 -13.42 12.92
N TRP A 324 22.67 -12.50 13.35
CA TRP A 324 21.43 -12.23 12.62
C TRP A 324 21.70 -11.67 11.23
N VAL A 325 22.63 -10.72 11.10
CA VAL A 325 23.00 -10.17 9.80
C VAL A 325 23.53 -11.26 8.86
N ALA A 326 24.32 -12.21 9.37
CA ALA A 326 24.79 -13.36 8.60
C ALA A 326 23.63 -14.30 8.20
N GLU A 327 22.70 -14.58 9.11
CA GLU A 327 21.53 -15.40 8.87
C GLU A 327 20.65 -14.84 7.73
N PHE A 328 20.30 -13.55 7.80
CA PHE A 328 19.44 -12.88 6.80
C PHE A 328 20.16 -12.60 5.47
N ARG A 329 21.47 -12.83 5.38
CA ARG A 329 22.24 -12.81 4.12
C ARG A 329 22.26 -14.16 3.41
N ARG A 330 21.89 -15.24 4.10
CA ARG A 330 21.95 -16.60 3.54
C ARG A 330 20.90 -16.75 2.43
N LYS A 331 21.29 -17.44 1.35
CA LYS A 331 20.33 -17.90 0.34
C LYS A 331 19.27 -18.78 1.02
N PRO A 332 17.97 -18.51 0.83
CA PRO A 332 16.93 -19.41 1.32
C PRO A 332 17.05 -20.82 0.70
N ASP A 333 16.75 -21.86 1.48
CA ASP A 333 16.95 -23.25 1.03
C ASP A 333 16.05 -23.63 -0.16
N TRP A 334 14.90 -22.96 -0.32
CA TRP A 334 13.99 -23.15 -1.45
C TRP A 334 14.46 -22.50 -2.76
N MET A 335 15.41 -21.55 -2.69
CA MET A 335 15.81 -20.73 -3.83
C MET A 335 16.97 -21.35 -4.60
N SER A 336 16.82 -21.46 -5.93
CA SER A 336 17.87 -21.97 -6.81
C SER A 336 19.05 -21.00 -6.92
N ASP A 337 20.21 -21.49 -7.34
CA ASP A 337 21.43 -20.67 -7.44
C ASP A 337 21.31 -19.55 -8.47
N TRP A 338 20.68 -19.84 -9.62
CA TRP A 338 20.46 -18.83 -10.66
C TRP A 338 19.52 -17.73 -10.16
N GLN A 339 18.47 -18.10 -9.41
CA GLN A 339 17.50 -17.13 -8.90
C GLN A 339 18.15 -16.27 -7.82
N TRP A 340 18.98 -16.88 -6.98
CA TRP A 340 19.76 -16.16 -5.99
C TRP A 340 20.71 -15.15 -6.61
N ALA A 341 21.39 -15.50 -7.72
CA ALA A 341 22.24 -14.55 -8.44
C ALA A 341 21.46 -13.30 -8.91
N ARG A 342 20.25 -13.48 -9.44
CA ARG A 342 19.35 -12.36 -9.85
C ARG A 342 18.89 -11.53 -8.65
N VAL A 343 18.52 -12.18 -7.55
CA VAL A 343 18.16 -11.49 -6.31
C VAL A 343 19.34 -10.66 -5.79
N GLN A 344 20.57 -11.19 -5.91
CA GLN A 344 21.80 -10.48 -5.52
C GLN A 344 22.10 -9.28 -6.41
N GLU A 345 21.84 -9.35 -7.72
CA GLU A 345 21.96 -8.20 -8.63
C GLU A 345 21.07 -7.04 -8.18
N LEU A 346 19.82 -7.30 -7.77
CA LEU A 346 18.94 -6.24 -7.26
C LEU A 346 19.48 -5.58 -5.99
N ALA A 347 20.18 -6.32 -5.14
CA ALA A 347 20.81 -5.77 -3.95
C ALA A 347 22.01 -4.84 -4.28
N GLU A 348 22.60 -4.97 -5.47
CA GLU A 348 23.72 -4.15 -5.95
C GLU A 348 23.26 -2.90 -6.71
N LEU A 349 22.04 -2.92 -7.27
CA LEU A 349 21.51 -1.83 -8.10
C LEU A 349 21.01 -0.63 -7.30
N ASP A 350 20.66 -0.78 -6.03
CA ASP A 350 20.07 0.33 -5.30
C ASP A 350 21.15 1.32 -4.83
N ASP A 351 20.98 2.61 -5.17
CA ASP A 351 21.85 3.70 -4.73
C ASP A 351 21.80 3.90 -3.19
N GLU A 352 21.00 3.11 -2.46
CA GLU A 352 20.82 3.18 -1.01
C GLU A 352 21.95 2.54 -0.18
N GLY A 353 22.85 1.77 -0.80
CA GLY A 353 24.02 1.25 -0.10
C GLY A 353 24.57 -0.05 -0.70
N PRO A 354 25.73 -0.52 -0.21
CA PRO A 354 26.34 -1.73 -0.73
C PRO A 354 25.50 -2.97 -0.44
N ARG A 355 25.68 -4.01 -1.25
CA ARG A 355 24.97 -5.30 -1.15
C ARG A 355 25.04 -5.95 0.23
N ASP A 356 26.16 -5.80 0.92
CA ASP A 356 26.42 -6.36 2.24
C ASP A 356 25.77 -5.54 3.37
N GLN A 357 25.01 -4.49 3.06
CA GLN A 357 24.43 -3.65 4.08
C GLN A 357 23.44 -4.42 4.97
N PRO A 358 23.61 -4.39 6.32
CA PRO A 358 22.66 -4.92 7.29
C PRO A 358 21.20 -4.52 7.01
N TYR A 359 20.27 -5.47 7.15
CA TYR A 359 18.85 -5.30 6.79
C TYR A 359 18.19 -4.11 7.49
N PHE A 360 18.62 -3.74 8.70
CA PHE A 360 18.02 -2.64 9.45
C PHE A 360 18.41 -1.25 8.95
N LEU A 361 19.53 -1.11 8.25
CA LEU A 361 20.00 0.19 7.76
C LEU A 361 19.07 0.79 6.71
N GLN A 362 18.38 -0.04 5.93
CA GLN A 362 17.43 0.44 4.92
C GLN A 362 16.18 1.08 5.54
N TYR A 363 15.86 0.80 6.81
CA TYR A 363 14.73 1.42 7.51
C TYR A 363 15.14 2.76 8.13
N LEU A 364 16.42 3.12 8.05
CA LEU A 364 16.91 4.41 8.46
C LEU A 364 16.81 5.43 7.31
N PRO A 365 16.29 6.64 7.57
CA PRO A 365 16.33 7.73 6.61
C PRO A 365 17.75 8.04 6.10
N LYS A 366 17.88 8.32 4.80
CA LYS A 366 19.17 8.61 4.14
C LYS A 366 19.99 9.71 4.83
N HIS A 367 19.32 10.76 5.30
CA HIS A 367 20.00 11.88 5.97
C HIS A 367 20.63 11.45 7.31
N LEU A 368 20.08 10.46 8.02
CA LEU A 368 20.68 9.91 9.23
C LEU A 368 21.89 9.05 8.90
N LEU A 369 21.77 8.20 7.87
CA LEU A 369 22.90 7.42 7.37
C LEU A 369 24.05 8.33 6.92
N GLY A 370 23.75 9.43 6.22
CA GLY A 370 24.73 10.45 5.85
C GLY A 370 25.45 11.02 7.08
N LYS A 371 24.71 11.50 8.08
CA LYS A 371 25.28 12.00 9.34
C LYS A 371 26.16 10.96 10.06
N MET A 372 25.73 9.69 10.10
CA MET A 372 26.52 8.61 10.70
C MET A 372 27.82 8.34 9.94
N ARG A 373 27.82 8.49 8.61
CA ARG A 373 29.02 8.32 7.78
C ARG A 373 29.98 9.50 7.90
N GLU A 374 29.49 10.70 8.22
CA GLU A 374 30.28 11.92 8.42
C GLU A 374 31.00 11.99 9.78
N THR A 375 30.56 11.20 10.77
CA THR A 375 31.12 11.19 12.14
C THR A 375 32.28 10.21 12.32
N VAL A 376 32.63 9.41 11.31
CA VAL A 376 33.72 8.42 11.36
C VAL A 376 35.02 9.03 10.82
N ALA A 377 36.04 9.10 11.66
CA ALA A 377 37.39 9.48 11.24
C ALA A 377 38.01 8.39 10.35
N ASP A 378 38.78 8.76 9.32
CA ASP A 378 39.55 7.77 8.56
C ASP A 378 40.63 7.12 9.46
N PRO A 379 41.24 5.99 9.03
CA PRO A 379 42.29 5.31 9.81
C PRO A 379 43.53 6.17 10.13
N ALA A 380 43.69 7.33 9.48
CA ALA A 380 44.75 8.31 9.71
C ALA A 380 44.27 9.53 10.53
N GLY A 381 43.06 9.49 11.10
CA GLY A 381 42.48 10.57 11.91
C GLY A 381 42.06 11.80 11.11
N LYS A 382 42.05 11.76 9.77
CA LYS A 382 41.68 12.90 8.91
C LYS A 382 40.28 12.72 8.33
N LYS A 383 39.46 13.76 8.43
CA LYS A 383 38.18 13.84 7.72
C LYS A 383 38.45 14.03 6.22
N LYS A 384 38.26 13.01 5.39
CA LYS A 384 38.19 13.21 3.93
C LYS A 384 36.81 13.75 3.56
N LYS A 385 36.75 15.04 3.26
CA LYS A 385 35.53 15.72 2.79
C LYS A 385 35.01 14.99 1.53
N GLY A 386 33.79 14.46 1.59
CA GLY A 386 33.14 13.80 0.45
C GLY A 386 33.38 12.28 0.31
N ILE A 387 34.10 11.62 1.23
CA ILE A 387 34.22 10.14 1.24
C ILE A 387 33.50 9.60 2.49
N PRO A 388 32.36 8.90 2.36
CA PRO A 388 31.63 8.37 3.50
C PRO A 388 32.42 7.24 4.21
N GLY A 389 32.60 7.33 5.53
CA GLY A 389 33.20 6.24 6.34
C GLY A 389 32.21 5.07 6.60
N PRO A 390 32.69 3.91 7.09
CA PRO A 390 31.82 2.78 7.44
C PRO A 390 30.93 3.08 8.65
N VAL A 391 29.68 2.61 8.67
CA VAL A 391 28.76 2.80 9.81
C VAL A 391 28.97 1.67 10.83
N LYS A 392 29.18 2.01 12.11
CA LYS A 392 29.26 1.02 13.20
C LYS A 392 27.94 0.26 13.35
N LEU A 393 28.00 -1.07 13.38
CA LEU A 393 26.84 -1.95 13.27
C LEU A 393 25.88 -1.83 14.46
N ASP A 394 26.43 -1.87 15.68
CA ASP A 394 25.73 -1.68 16.95
C ASP A 394 25.04 -0.32 17.04
N VAL A 395 25.71 0.75 16.60
CA VAL A 395 25.16 2.12 16.57
C VAL A 395 23.98 2.22 15.60
N ALA A 396 24.12 1.65 14.41
CA ALA A 396 23.05 1.65 13.41
C ALA A 396 21.84 0.81 13.86
N TYR A 397 22.08 -0.37 14.42
CA TYR A 397 21.03 -1.22 14.96
C TYR A 397 20.28 -0.51 16.10
N ALA A 398 21.01 0.09 17.05
CA ALA A 398 20.42 0.89 18.12
C ALA A 398 19.59 2.06 17.58
N THR A 399 20.05 2.73 16.53
CA THR A 399 19.30 3.83 15.91
C THR A 399 18.01 3.34 15.24
N TRP A 400 18.00 2.16 14.64
CA TRP A 400 16.77 1.58 14.08
C TRP A 400 15.75 1.26 15.18
N VAL A 401 16.20 0.63 16.27
CA VAL A 401 15.38 0.37 17.47
C VAL A 401 14.80 1.68 18.03
N ASP A 402 15.65 2.70 18.19
CA ASP A 402 15.24 3.99 18.72
C ASP A 402 14.24 4.70 17.78
N GLN A 403 14.38 4.58 16.44
CA GLN A 403 13.41 5.11 15.47
C GLN A 403 12.03 4.44 15.59
N LEU A 404 11.99 3.12 15.81
CA LEU A 404 10.74 2.39 16.03
C LEU A 404 10.04 2.88 17.30
N ILE A 405 10.79 3.05 18.39
CA ILE A 405 10.27 3.54 19.68
C ILE A 405 9.83 5.01 19.58
N ALA A 406 10.56 5.83 18.83
CA ALA A 406 10.28 7.25 18.63
C ALA A 406 9.09 7.53 17.71
N ARG A 407 8.62 6.53 16.95
CA ARG A 407 7.56 6.70 15.95
C ARG A 407 6.23 6.98 16.63
N GLN A 408 5.59 8.10 16.26
CA GLN A 408 4.23 8.37 16.70
C GLN A 408 3.20 7.52 15.92
N PRO A 409 2.18 6.95 16.59
CA PRO A 409 1.06 6.30 15.93
C PRO A 409 0.31 7.23 14.96
N ARG A 410 -0.41 6.64 13.99
CA ARG A 410 -1.18 7.37 12.95
C ARG A 410 -0.34 8.27 12.03
N GLY A 411 0.97 8.01 11.91
CA GLY A 411 1.83 8.65 10.90
C GLY A 411 1.72 7.97 9.54
N TRP A 412 1.12 8.60 8.52
CA TRP A 412 1.01 8.00 7.18
C TRP A 412 2.37 7.73 6.54
N ALA A 413 2.60 6.49 6.13
CA ALA A 413 3.86 6.01 5.54
C ALA A 413 3.80 5.84 4.00
N GLY A 414 2.74 6.31 3.35
CA GLY A 414 2.55 6.08 1.91
C GLY A 414 1.98 4.70 1.62
N PHE A 415 2.14 4.22 0.40
CA PHE A 415 1.68 2.89 -0.04
C PHE A 415 2.70 1.78 0.26
N GLU A 416 3.63 2.02 1.19
CA GLU A 416 4.75 1.16 1.58
C GLU A 416 4.35 0.06 2.57
N ILE A 417 3.07 -0.33 2.62
CA ILE A 417 2.55 -1.25 3.66
C ILE A 417 3.29 -2.59 3.66
N ALA A 418 3.67 -3.08 2.48
CA ALA A 418 4.39 -4.35 2.36
C ALA A 418 5.79 -4.27 3.01
N ARG A 419 6.50 -3.15 2.81
CA ARG A 419 7.78 -2.86 3.47
C ARG A 419 7.60 -2.68 4.98
N GLU A 420 6.58 -1.95 5.42
CA GLU A 420 6.27 -1.76 6.84
C GLU A 420 6.00 -3.10 7.55
N MET A 421 5.24 -3.99 6.92
CA MET A 421 4.95 -5.33 7.46
C MET A 421 6.18 -6.24 7.49
N SER A 422 7.09 -6.12 6.52
CA SER A 422 8.30 -6.94 6.48
C SER A 422 9.20 -6.75 7.73
N GLN A 423 9.20 -5.56 8.35
CA GLN A 423 9.90 -5.30 9.61
C GLN A 423 9.47 -6.28 10.72
N TRP A 424 8.17 -6.54 10.81
CA TRP A 424 7.63 -7.46 11.81
C TRP A 424 7.82 -8.92 11.40
N TYR A 425 7.35 -9.28 10.20
CA TYR A 425 7.24 -10.69 9.82
C TYR A 425 8.58 -11.34 9.45
N MET A 426 9.55 -10.56 8.95
CA MET A 426 10.89 -11.08 8.67
C MET A 426 11.84 -10.89 9.84
N TYR A 427 11.79 -9.72 10.50
CA TYR A 427 12.84 -9.30 11.43
C TYR A 427 12.34 -9.13 12.87
N GLY A 428 11.06 -9.36 13.17
CA GLY A 428 10.46 -9.09 14.48
C GLY A 428 11.15 -9.80 15.65
N LYS A 429 11.66 -11.03 15.43
CA LYS A 429 12.41 -11.79 16.45
C LYS A 429 13.75 -11.16 16.83
N THR A 430 14.29 -10.31 15.96
CA THR A 430 15.52 -9.57 16.23
C THR A 430 15.28 -8.29 17.01
N LEU A 431 14.01 -7.87 17.21
CA LEU A 431 13.70 -6.64 17.91
C LEU A 431 13.60 -6.86 19.42
N PRO A 432 14.16 -5.95 20.25
CA PRO A 432 13.95 -6.00 21.68
C PRO A 432 12.49 -5.74 22.04
N GLY A 433 12.05 -6.26 23.20
CA GLY A 433 10.67 -6.18 23.66
C GLY A 433 10.02 -4.79 23.52
N PRO A 434 10.65 -3.70 24.01
CA PRO A 434 10.10 -2.35 23.87
C PRO A 434 9.84 -1.89 22.42
N ALA A 435 10.68 -2.31 21.47
CA ALA A 435 10.48 -1.97 20.05
C ALA A 435 9.31 -2.76 19.43
N GLN A 436 9.17 -4.04 19.79
CA GLN A 436 8.00 -4.83 19.39
C GLN A 436 6.70 -4.20 19.89
N GLU A 437 6.69 -3.74 21.15
CA GLU A 437 5.54 -3.05 21.75
C GLU A 437 5.23 -1.71 21.05
N ALA A 438 6.26 -0.96 20.64
CA ALA A 438 6.06 0.26 19.85
C ALA A 438 5.36 -0.03 18.51
N ILE A 439 5.74 -1.11 17.82
CA ILE A 439 5.08 -1.53 16.57
C ILE A 439 3.63 -1.94 16.82
N ARG A 440 3.34 -2.75 17.86
CA ARG A 440 1.96 -3.15 18.19
C ARG A 440 1.06 -1.94 18.44
N ARG A 441 1.49 -1.03 19.32
CA ARG A 441 0.73 0.19 19.64
C ARG A 441 0.50 1.08 18.43
N TYR A 442 1.48 1.16 17.52
CA TYR A 442 1.33 1.90 16.27
C TYR A 442 0.16 1.34 15.43
N TRP A 443 0.04 0.01 15.33
CA TRP A 443 -1.01 -0.65 14.57
C TRP A 443 -2.36 -0.72 15.28
N GLU A 444 -2.38 -0.91 16.61
CA GLU A 444 -3.60 -0.79 17.42
C GLU A 444 -4.24 0.58 17.23
N ALA A 445 -3.43 1.65 17.21
CA ALA A 445 -3.94 2.99 16.96
C ALA A 445 -4.60 3.12 15.58
N TRP A 446 -3.98 2.57 14.52
CA TRP A 446 -4.54 2.58 13.15
C TRP A 446 -5.80 1.72 13.02
N LEU A 447 -5.81 0.54 13.62
CA LEU A 447 -6.83 -0.47 13.42
C LEU A 447 -8.01 -0.35 14.39
N MET A 448 -7.86 0.33 15.54
CA MET A 448 -8.94 0.52 16.51
C MET A 448 -9.71 -0.78 16.80
N PRO A 449 -9.01 -1.84 17.27
CA PRO A 449 -9.55 -3.20 17.32
C PRO A 449 -10.82 -3.32 18.19
N ASP A 450 -10.99 -2.39 19.14
CA ASP A 450 -12.15 -2.27 20.01
C ASP A 450 -13.42 -1.79 19.28
N ARG A 451 -13.29 -1.10 18.13
CA ARG A 451 -14.42 -0.60 17.35
C ARG A 451 -14.94 -1.61 16.34
N VAL A 452 -16.26 -1.66 16.24
CA VAL A 452 -16.99 -2.42 15.22
C VAL A 452 -16.99 -1.62 13.92
N THR A 453 -17.01 -2.30 12.78
CA THR A 453 -17.12 -1.65 11.47
C THR A 453 -18.59 -1.48 11.11
N ALA A 454 -18.97 -0.30 10.61
CA ALA A 454 -20.34 -0.04 10.19
C ALA A 454 -20.83 -1.10 9.20
N ALA A 455 -22.06 -1.60 9.40
CA ALA A 455 -22.55 -2.80 8.73
C ALA A 455 -22.93 -2.59 7.25
N THR A 456 -23.42 -1.39 6.90
CA THR A 456 -23.93 -1.08 5.55
C THR A 456 -23.19 0.09 4.89
N ASP A 457 -23.17 0.15 3.56
CA ASP A 457 -22.52 1.25 2.83
C ASP A 457 -23.12 2.61 3.18
N ARG A 458 -24.45 2.66 3.40
CA ARG A 458 -25.13 3.90 3.83
C ARG A 458 -24.60 4.39 5.18
N GLN A 459 -24.41 3.50 6.15
CA GLN A 459 -23.81 3.86 7.44
C GLN A 459 -22.34 4.25 7.29
N ARG A 460 -21.58 3.55 6.42
CA ARG A 460 -20.15 3.85 6.19
C ARG A 460 -19.92 5.24 5.61
N VAL A 461 -20.86 5.82 4.88
CA VAL A 461 -20.69 7.18 4.34
C VAL A 461 -21.39 8.26 5.17
N ASP A 462 -22.07 7.88 6.25
CA ASP A 462 -22.80 8.82 7.10
C ASP A 462 -21.86 9.64 7.98
N PHE A 463 -21.56 10.86 7.53
CA PHE A 463 -20.76 11.81 8.31
C PHE A 463 -21.49 12.35 9.55
N ASN A 464 -22.78 12.01 9.73
CA ASN A 464 -23.55 12.27 10.93
C ASN A 464 -23.61 11.09 11.90
N ASP A 465 -22.99 9.95 11.58
CA ASP A 465 -22.92 8.82 12.50
C ASP A 465 -22.20 9.21 13.79
N VAL A 466 -22.83 8.95 14.94
CA VAL A 466 -22.29 9.15 16.29
C VAL A 466 -22.23 7.86 17.11
N SER A 467 -22.50 6.71 16.48
CA SER A 467 -22.51 5.39 17.13
C SER A 467 -21.13 4.99 17.65
N GLY A 468 -20.08 5.47 16.96
CA GLY A 468 -18.70 5.06 17.19
C GLY A 468 -18.25 3.87 16.36
N ASP A 469 -19.11 3.33 15.50
CA ASP A 469 -18.69 2.37 14.48
C ASP A 469 -17.72 3.00 13.49
N LEU A 470 -16.78 2.21 12.98
CA LEU A 470 -15.85 2.66 11.96
C LEU A 470 -16.58 2.93 10.65
N ILE A 471 -16.52 4.17 10.19
CA ILE A 471 -17.05 4.63 8.91
C ILE A 471 -15.91 4.92 7.91
N HIS A 472 -16.27 5.29 6.69
CA HIS A 472 -15.33 5.59 5.63
C HIS A 472 -14.41 6.78 6.03
N PRO A 473 -13.08 6.68 5.84
CA PRO A 473 -12.12 7.73 6.24
C PRO A 473 -12.39 9.08 5.55
N MET A 474 -12.97 9.03 4.36
CA MET A 474 -13.40 10.20 3.59
C MET A 474 -14.87 10.62 3.82
N ALA A 475 -15.54 10.20 4.90
CA ALA A 475 -16.95 10.56 5.13
C ALA A 475 -17.17 12.09 5.23
N ASP A 476 -16.17 12.88 5.65
CA ASP A 476 -16.29 14.35 5.66
C ASP A 476 -15.92 15.00 4.31
N ASP A 477 -15.60 14.21 3.30
CA ASP A 477 -15.33 14.70 1.95
C ASP A 477 -16.64 14.68 1.12
N PRO A 478 -17.02 15.78 0.47
CA PRO A 478 -18.28 15.85 -0.29
C PRO A 478 -18.35 14.84 -1.46
N ARG A 479 -17.22 14.30 -1.92
CA ARG A 479 -17.19 13.24 -2.94
C ARG A 479 -17.81 11.94 -2.43
N ILE A 480 -17.64 11.63 -1.15
CA ILE A 480 -18.02 10.34 -0.55
C ILE A 480 -19.14 10.50 0.49
N GLY A 481 -18.99 11.43 1.43
CA GLY A 481 -19.90 11.63 2.55
C GLY A 481 -21.34 11.91 2.16
N ARG A 482 -22.29 11.27 2.82
CA ARG A 482 -23.73 11.51 2.63
C ARG A 482 -24.41 11.46 3.99
N ASP A 483 -25.25 12.44 4.33
CA ASP A 483 -26.08 12.33 5.52
C ASP A 483 -27.22 11.30 5.34
N ALA A 484 -28.03 11.11 6.38
CA ALA A 484 -29.22 10.26 6.32
C ALA A 484 -30.21 10.62 5.19
N GLN A 485 -30.18 11.83 4.64
CA GLN A 485 -31.02 12.27 3.51
C GLN A 485 -30.28 12.23 2.16
N GLY A 486 -29.04 11.74 2.13
CA GLY A 486 -28.22 11.67 0.92
C GLY A 486 -27.53 12.99 0.55
N ARG A 487 -27.55 14.00 1.41
CA ARG A 487 -26.92 15.31 1.14
C ARG A 487 -25.42 15.22 1.46
N PRO A 488 -24.53 15.79 0.64
CA PRO A 488 -23.11 15.82 0.94
C PRO A 488 -22.81 16.78 2.11
N PRO A 489 -21.69 16.60 2.82
CA PRO A 489 -21.20 17.61 3.75
C PRO A 489 -20.99 18.96 3.04
N THR A 490 -21.16 20.06 3.77
CA THR A 490 -20.96 21.41 3.24
C THR A 490 -19.53 21.56 2.70
N THR A 491 -19.40 22.24 1.55
CA THR A 491 -18.19 22.18 0.71
C THR A 491 -16.94 22.71 1.43
N ARG A 492 -15.88 21.89 1.41
CA ARG A 492 -14.50 22.34 1.65
C ARG A 492 -14.01 23.07 0.38
N PRO A 493 -13.61 24.36 0.43
CA PRO A 493 -13.02 24.99 -0.73
C PRO A 493 -11.75 24.23 -1.16
N ARG A 494 -11.69 23.77 -2.42
CA ARG A 494 -10.45 23.28 -3.02
C ARG A 494 -9.68 24.49 -3.54
N GLY A 495 -8.62 24.89 -2.85
CA GLY A 495 -7.62 25.78 -3.43
C GLY A 495 -6.94 26.72 -2.44
N ARG A 496 -5.62 26.51 -2.30
CA ARG A 496 -4.59 27.47 -1.89
C ARG A 496 -4.76 28.17 -0.52
N ASP A 497 -4.45 27.47 0.57
CA ASP A 497 -3.54 27.89 1.67
C ASP A 497 -3.56 26.82 2.81
N PRO A 498 -2.41 26.42 3.38
CA PRO A 498 -2.27 25.43 4.47
C PRO A 498 -2.84 25.81 5.86
N ALA A 499 -3.42 26.98 6.08
CA ALA A 499 -4.10 27.32 7.33
C ALA A 499 -5.46 28.04 7.11
N ILE A 500 -6.56 27.32 7.41
CA ILE A 500 -7.90 27.83 7.78
C ILE A 500 -8.90 28.17 6.64
N GLY A 501 -10.18 27.87 6.93
CA GLY A 501 -11.35 28.71 6.57
C GLY A 501 -12.30 28.80 7.78
N PRO A 502 -13.19 29.81 7.86
CA PRO A 502 -13.39 30.73 9.00
C PRO A 502 -13.94 30.14 10.32
N GLU A 503 -14.31 28.85 10.34
CA GLU A 503 -14.83 28.14 11.52
C GLU A 503 -14.01 26.92 11.94
N GLY A 504 -12.87 26.63 11.31
CA GLY A 504 -11.91 25.63 11.81
C GLY A 504 -12.51 24.22 12.02
N LEU A 505 -13.27 23.73 11.03
CA LEU A 505 -14.10 22.53 11.15
C LEU A 505 -13.30 21.27 11.52
N LEU A 506 -13.72 20.66 12.63
CA LEU A 506 -13.23 19.41 13.21
C LEU A 506 -13.69 18.20 12.38
N ASP A 507 -13.07 17.05 12.60
CA ASP A 507 -13.72 15.75 12.31
C ASP A 507 -15.15 15.78 12.85
N THR A 508 -16.16 15.46 12.01
CA THR A 508 -17.57 15.67 12.37
C THR A 508 -18.01 14.83 13.57
N TYR A 509 -17.47 13.62 13.71
CA TYR A 509 -17.74 12.73 14.83
C TYR A 509 -17.16 13.30 16.11
N TYR A 510 -15.89 13.71 16.10
CA TYR A 510 -15.26 14.38 17.23
C TYR A 510 -16.02 15.65 17.64
N ALA A 511 -16.42 16.48 16.67
CA ALA A 511 -17.16 17.73 16.93
C ALA A 511 -18.46 17.51 17.71
N LYS A 512 -19.14 16.39 17.46
CA LYS A 512 -20.44 16.07 18.06
C LYS A 512 -20.34 15.28 19.36
N THR A 513 -19.33 14.43 19.48
CA THR A 513 -19.22 13.46 20.59
C THR A 513 -18.17 13.84 21.61
N GLY A 514 -17.15 14.61 21.20
CA GLY A 514 -15.94 14.83 21.97
C GLY A 514 -15.02 13.60 22.09
N ASP A 515 -15.34 12.48 21.42
CA ASP A 515 -14.51 11.28 21.45
C ASP A 515 -13.27 11.46 20.57
N TRP A 516 -12.14 11.76 21.22
CA TRP A 516 -10.83 12.02 20.61
C TRP A 516 -10.33 10.89 19.71
N ARG A 517 -10.80 9.65 19.93
CA ARG A 517 -10.41 8.50 19.10
C ARG A 517 -10.99 8.59 17.69
N GLY A 518 -12.01 9.43 17.44
CA GLY A 518 -12.68 9.46 16.15
C GLY A 518 -13.39 8.15 15.82
N ASN A 519 -13.92 8.03 14.60
CA ASN A 519 -14.57 6.81 14.11
C ASN A 519 -14.12 6.43 12.70
N LYS A 520 -12.89 6.80 12.32
CA LYS A 520 -12.35 6.65 10.97
C LYS A 520 -11.01 5.91 10.99
N SER A 521 -10.83 5.01 10.03
CA SER A 521 -9.56 4.34 9.76
C SER A 521 -9.33 4.19 8.26
N PHE A 522 -8.14 4.52 7.76
CA PHE A 522 -7.74 4.20 6.38
C PHE A 522 -7.78 2.70 6.09
N PHE A 523 -7.35 1.89 7.06
CA PHE A 523 -7.13 0.45 6.86
C PHE A 523 -8.39 -0.39 7.06
N ARG A 524 -9.45 0.16 7.68
CA ARG A 524 -10.69 -0.58 7.99
C ARG A 524 -11.91 0.19 7.50
N SER A 525 -13.06 -0.47 7.42
CA SER A 525 -14.30 0.11 6.90
C SER A 525 -14.17 0.55 5.43
N GLY A 526 -13.95 1.84 5.15
CA GLY A 526 -14.07 2.40 3.80
C GLY A 526 -13.34 1.63 2.71
N PHE A 527 -12.01 1.66 2.68
CA PHE A 527 -11.25 1.01 1.60
C PHE A 527 -11.21 -0.53 1.65
N THR A 528 -11.81 -1.15 2.67
CA THR A 528 -11.98 -2.60 2.74
C THR A 528 -13.41 -3.06 2.43
N TYR A 529 -14.39 -2.16 2.38
CA TYR A 529 -15.80 -2.45 2.03
C TYR A 529 -16.35 -1.63 0.87
N MET A 530 -15.64 -0.59 0.41
CA MET A 530 -16.05 0.30 -0.66
C MET A 530 -14.95 0.42 -1.73
N THR A 531 -15.39 0.50 -2.98
CA THR A 531 -14.52 0.60 -4.15
C THR A 531 -13.67 1.88 -4.13
N SER A 532 -12.38 1.75 -4.41
CA SER A 532 -11.46 2.86 -4.70
C SER A 532 -10.59 2.50 -5.90
N THR A 533 -9.46 3.16 -6.12
CA THR A 533 -8.45 2.63 -7.05
C THR A 533 -7.79 1.39 -6.46
N GLN A 534 -7.33 0.47 -7.32
CA GLN A 534 -6.83 -0.84 -6.90
C GLN A 534 -5.71 -0.74 -5.85
N ASN A 535 -4.73 0.14 -6.01
CA ASN A 535 -3.67 0.37 -5.02
C ASN A 535 -4.18 0.79 -3.62
N PHE A 536 -5.29 1.53 -3.53
CA PHE A 536 -5.88 1.92 -2.23
C PHE A 536 -6.53 0.73 -1.55
N ASN A 537 -7.37 -0.02 -2.28
CA ASN A 537 -7.98 -1.23 -1.73
C ASN A 537 -6.90 -2.24 -1.33
N THR A 538 -5.86 -2.44 -2.15
CA THR A 538 -4.72 -3.32 -1.81
C THR A 538 -4.02 -2.85 -0.54
N THR A 539 -3.67 -1.57 -0.45
CA THR A 539 -2.93 -1.05 0.73
C THR A 539 -3.75 -1.19 2.02
N ALA A 540 -5.04 -0.85 1.97
CA ALA A 540 -5.95 -0.97 3.10
C ALA A 540 -6.14 -2.44 3.52
N THR A 541 -6.43 -3.31 2.56
CA THR A 541 -6.58 -4.76 2.77
C THR A 541 -5.33 -5.39 3.35
N THR A 542 -4.15 -5.15 2.77
CA THR A 542 -2.88 -5.67 3.28
C THR A 542 -2.62 -5.19 4.70
N GLY A 543 -2.86 -3.90 4.99
CA GLY A 543 -2.67 -3.35 6.32
C GLY A 543 -3.62 -3.92 7.35
N ALA A 544 -4.93 -3.98 7.08
CA ALA A 544 -5.90 -4.57 8.01
C ALA A 544 -5.64 -6.06 8.28
N LEU A 545 -5.33 -6.82 7.23
CA LEU A 545 -5.15 -8.26 7.36
C LEU A 545 -3.84 -8.61 8.08
N LEU A 546 -2.72 -8.02 7.68
CA LEU A 546 -1.41 -8.33 8.26
C LEU A 546 -1.23 -7.66 9.62
N ALA A 547 -1.50 -6.35 9.74
CA ALA A 547 -1.38 -5.70 11.04
C ALA A 547 -2.47 -6.19 12.01
N GLY A 548 -3.64 -6.64 11.52
CA GLY A 548 -4.66 -7.31 12.33
C GLY A 548 -4.13 -8.62 12.91
N GLY A 549 -3.46 -9.45 12.10
CA GLY A 549 -2.79 -10.67 12.58
C GLY A 549 -1.65 -10.36 13.57
N LEU A 550 -0.89 -9.29 13.34
CA LEU A 550 0.18 -8.82 14.24
C LEU A 550 -0.34 -8.49 15.65
N ILE A 551 -1.48 -7.79 15.74
CA ILE A 551 -2.09 -7.38 17.03
C ILE A 551 -3.15 -8.37 17.55
N GLY A 552 -3.40 -9.48 16.85
CA GLY A 552 -4.43 -10.46 17.24
C GLY A 552 -5.87 -9.97 17.10
N SER A 553 -6.16 -9.00 16.21
CA SER A 553 -7.50 -8.47 16.01
C SER A 553 -8.28 -9.24 14.94
N GLU A 554 -9.23 -10.07 15.38
CA GLU A 554 -10.14 -10.79 14.47
C GLU A 554 -10.99 -9.83 13.62
N ARG A 555 -11.46 -8.72 14.19
CA ARG A 555 -12.26 -7.72 13.47
C ARG A 555 -11.47 -7.06 12.35
N ALA A 556 -10.22 -6.67 12.60
CA ALA A 556 -9.37 -6.10 11.55
C ALA A 556 -9.05 -7.12 10.45
N MET A 557 -8.74 -8.38 10.83
CA MET A 557 -8.55 -9.45 9.85
C MET A 557 -9.82 -9.73 9.03
N ALA A 558 -11.01 -9.66 9.64
CA ALA A 558 -12.28 -9.84 8.96
C ALA A 558 -12.53 -8.73 7.92
N ASP A 559 -12.27 -7.47 8.28
CA ASP A 559 -12.36 -6.34 7.34
C ASP A 559 -11.36 -6.49 6.19
N GLY A 560 -10.09 -6.82 6.51
CA GLY A 560 -9.07 -7.09 5.50
C GLY A 560 -9.46 -8.22 4.56
N ARG A 561 -10.00 -9.33 5.09
CA ARG A 561 -10.49 -10.46 4.29
C ARG A 561 -11.69 -10.08 3.41
N ASN A 562 -12.58 -9.21 3.87
CA ASN A 562 -13.64 -8.67 3.02
C ASN A 562 -13.04 -7.95 1.81
N GLY A 563 -12.07 -7.06 2.03
CA GLY A 563 -11.43 -6.34 0.94
C GLY A 563 -10.62 -7.25 0.01
N LEU A 564 -9.99 -8.30 0.54
CA LEU A 564 -9.31 -9.33 -0.26
C LEU A 564 -10.30 -10.02 -1.21
N GLU A 565 -11.42 -10.51 -0.68
CA GLU A 565 -12.42 -11.24 -1.47
C GLU A 565 -13.19 -10.33 -2.45
N ALA A 566 -13.67 -9.18 -1.98
CA ALA A 566 -14.53 -8.28 -2.75
C ALA A 566 -13.73 -7.50 -3.80
N PHE A 567 -12.58 -6.93 -3.42
CA PHE A 567 -11.84 -6.01 -4.26
C PHE A 567 -10.67 -6.67 -4.95
N LEU A 568 -9.68 -7.15 -4.19
CA LEU A 568 -8.45 -7.67 -4.80
C LEU A 568 -8.75 -8.88 -5.68
N MET A 569 -9.58 -9.81 -5.21
CA MET A 569 -10.00 -10.98 -5.97
C MET A 569 -11.08 -10.63 -6.99
N ARG A 570 -12.32 -10.35 -6.55
CA ARG A 570 -13.47 -10.30 -7.47
C ARG A 570 -13.47 -9.09 -8.40
N GLN A 571 -13.12 -7.91 -7.91
CA GLN A 571 -13.20 -6.69 -8.74
C GLN A 571 -11.94 -6.47 -9.57
N TRP A 572 -10.77 -6.54 -8.93
CA TRP A 572 -9.51 -6.08 -9.52
C TRP A 572 -8.71 -7.16 -10.21
N ALA A 573 -8.57 -8.34 -9.64
CA ALA A 573 -7.90 -9.45 -10.31
C ALA A 573 -8.86 -10.14 -11.28
N TRP A 574 -9.92 -10.77 -10.79
CA TRP A 574 -10.76 -11.69 -11.56
C TRP A 574 -11.99 -11.01 -12.19
N GLY A 575 -12.18 -9.70 -12.03
CA GLY A 575 -13.32 -8.98 -12.63
C GLY A 575 -13.23 -8.80 -14.15
N GLY A 576 -12.03 -9.01 -14.72
CA GLY A 576 -11.74 -8.97 -16.16
C GLY A 576 -10.50 -9.80 -16.49
N GLY A 577 -10.03 -9.78 -17.74
CA GLY A 577 -8.84 -10.55 -18.18
C GLY A 577 -7.49 -9.89 -17.82
N SER A 578 -7.52 -8.76 -17.12
CA SER A 578 -6.35 -8.05 -16.58
C SER A 578 -6.77 -7.20 -15.40
N SER A 579 -5.79 -6.73 -14.63
CA SER A 579 -6.02 -5.79 -13.53
C SER A 579 -6.41 -4.37 -13.99
N GLN A 580 -7.01 -3.58 -13.09
CA GLN A 580 -7.27 -2.15 -13.34
C GLN A 580 -5.95 -1.36 -13.52
N GLU A 581 -4.91 -1.84 -12.85
CA GLU A 581 -3.54 -1.32 -12.88
C GLU A 581 -2.65 -2.00 -13.92
N HIS A 582 -3.21 -2.70 -14.91
CA HIS A 582 -2.44 -3.42 -15.93
C HIS A 582 -1.27 -2.59 -16.49
N LEU A 583 -0.05 -2.99 -16.14
CA LEU A 583 1.23 -2.32 -16.47
C LEU A 583 1.29 -0.81 -16.21
N ASP A 584 0.52 -0.36 -15.24
CA ASP A 584 0.72 0.92 -14.57
C ASP A 584 1.92 0.81 -13.62
N HIS A 585 3.12 0.86 -14.22
CA HIS A 585 4.45 0.78 -13.58
C HIS A 585 4.46 1.15 -12.08
N TYR A 586 4.12 2.40 -11.75
CA TYR A 586 4.10 2.89 -10.37
C TYR A 586 3.09 2.17 -9.47
N TYR A 587 1.80 2.19 -9.81
CA TYR A 587 0.73 1.73 -8.92
C TYR A 587 0.64 0.20 -8.89
N PHE A 588 0.89 -0.45 -10.02
CA PHE A 588 0.83 -1.89 -10.12
C PHE A 588 1.96 -2.54 -9.33
N ALA A 589 3.16 -1.96 -9.32
CA ALA A 589 4.25 -2.47 -8.49
C ALA A 589 3.88 -2.47 -7.00
N VAL A 590 3.25 -1.39 -6.52
CA VAL A 590 2.70 -1.30 -5.15
C VAL A 590 1.66 -2.41 -4.91
N THR A 591 0.73 -2.60 -5.84
CA THR A 591 -0.30 -3.62 -5.73
C THR A 591 0.27 -5.04 -5.70
N VAL A 592 1.19 -5.38 -6.60
CA VAL A 592 1.83 -6.70 -6.65
C VAL A 592 2.65 -6.94 -5.37
N SER A 593 3.37 -5.93 -4.89
CA SER A 593 4.13 -5.98 -3.62
C SER A 593 3.21 -6.16 -2.40
N GLY A 594 2.08 -5.46 -2.34
CA GLY A 594 1.08 -5.59 -1.28
C GLY A 594 0.41 -6.96 -1.25
N THR A 595 0.07 -7.52 -2.42
CA THR A 595 -0.47 -8.88 -2.55
C THR A 595 0.57 -9.93 -2.17
N LYS A 596 1.84 -9.75 -2.55
CA LYS A 596 2.93 -10.65 -2.14
C LYS A 596 3.05 -10.74 -0.61
N ALA A 597 2.95 -9.61 0.08
CA ALA A 597 2.99 -9.61 1.54
C ALA A 597 1.83 -10.44 2.16
N ILE A 598 0.63 -10.41 1.57
CA ILE A 598 -0.48 -11.27 2.01
C ILE A 598 -0.16 -12.75 1.74
N ALA A 599 0.31 -13.08 0.53
CA ALA A 599 0.65 -14.44 0.13
C ALA A 599 1.71 -15.10 1.02
N ASP A 600 2.64 -14.31 1.54
CA ASP A 600 3.70 -14.76 2.45
C ASP A 600 3.24 -14.81 3.91
N PHE A 601 2.62 -13.73 4.39
CA PHE A 601 2.55 -13.45 5.83
C PHE A 601 1.17 -13.55 6.44
N ALA A 602 0.08 -13.60 5.65
CA ALA A 602 -1.27 -13.65 6.19
C ALA A 602 -1.44 -14.82 7.18
N ALA A 603 -2.23 -14.61 8.23
CA ALA A 603 -2.36 -15.55 9.34
C ALA A 603 -2.92 -16.89 8.86
N THR A 604 -4.04 -16.88 8.13
CA THR A 604 -4.69 -18.11 7.68
C THR A 604 -4.12 -18.60 6.35
N TYR A 605 -4.15 -19.91 6.13
CA TYR A 605 -3.77 -20.49 4.84
C TYR A 605 -4.71 -20.08 3.71
N TYR A 606 -6.01 -19.93 3.99
CA TYR A 606 -7.00 -19.45 3.01
C TYR A 606 -6.60 -18.09 2.43
N ASP A 607 -6.25 -17.12 3.29
CA ASP A 607 -5.85 -15.79 2.83
C ASP A 607 -4.56 -15.82 2.00
N ARG A 608 -3.59 -16.66 2.42
CA ARG A 608 -2.35 -16.86 1.67
C ARG A 608 -2.62 -17.46 0.29
N LEU A 609 -3.47 -18.49 0.19
CA LEU A 609 -3.81 -19.15 -1.07
C LEU A 609 -4.60 -18.21 -2.00
N ALA A 610 -5.56 -17.44 -1.45
CA ALA A 610 -6.27 -16.41 -2.19
C ALA A 610 -5.31 -15.39 -2.83
N ALA A 611 -4.36 -14.87 -2.04
CA ALA A 611 -3.38 -13.92 -2.52
C ALA A 611 -2.37 -14.55 -3.51
N ARG A 612 -2.00 -15.82 -3.35
CA ARG A 612 -1.19 -16.56 -4.34
C ARG A 612 -1.89 -16.70 -5.67
N GLY A 613 -3.20 -16.96 -5.68
CA GLY A 613 -4.00 -16.98 -6.91
C GLY A 613 -3.96 -15.63 -7.63
N VAL A 614 -4.19 -14.54 -6.87
CA VAL A 614 -4.08 -13.17 -7.41
C VAL A 614 -2.67 -12.88 -7.95
N LEU A 615 -1.63 -13.30 -7.21
CA LEU A 615 -0.24 -13.12 -7.63
C LEU A 615 0.09 -13.91 -8.90
N ALA A 616 -0.41 -15.15 -9.04
CA ALA A 616 -0.25 -15.95 -10.25
C ALA A 616 -0.82 -15.24 -11.48
N LYS A 617 -2.00 -14.60 -11.35
CA LYS A 617 -2.57 -13.75 -12.40
C LYS A 617 -1.67 -12.56 -12.73
N TYR A 618 -1.26 -11.79 -11.71
CA TYR A 618 -0.43 -10.61 -11.95
C TYR A 618 0.91 -10.95 -12.59
N ILE A 619 1.57 -12.03 -12.17
CA ILE A 619 2.80 -12.49 -12.80
C ILE A 619 2.55 -12.88 -14.26
N GLU A 620 1.47 -13.60 -14.57
CA GLU A 620 1.15 -13.94 -15.95
C GLU A 620 0.86 -12.67 -16.81
N GLU A 621 0.25 -11.62 -16.25
CA GLU A 621 0.12 -10.30 -16.90
C GLU A 621 1.48 -9.69 -17.24
N LEU A 622 2.46 -9.77 -16.33
CA LEU A 622 3.83 -9.32 -16.59
C LEU A 622 4.49 -10.17 -17.68
N VAL A 623 4.41 -11.50 -17.57
CA VAL A 623 4.97 -12.44 -18.55
C VAL A 623 4.41 -12.17 -19.94
N SER A 624 3.11 -11.91 -20.06
CA SER A 624 2.44 -11.74 -21.35
C SER A 624 2.85 -10.48 -22.10
N ALA A 625 3.25 -9.44 -21.37
CA ALA A 625 3.66 -8.17 -21.95
C ALA A 625 5.18 -8.00 -22.03
N TYR A 626 5.96 -8.85 -21.37
CA TYR A 626 7.42 -8.78 -21.39
C TYR A 626 8.01 -9.44 -22.63
N HIS A 627 8.85 -8.70 -23.36
CA HIS A 627 9.60 -9.25 -24.48
C HIS A 627 11.05 -9.58 -24.07
N PRO A 628 11.51 -10.86 -24.15
CA PRO A 628 12.85 -11.24 -23.68
C PRO A 628 13.99 -10.59 -24.49
N GLY A 629 13.85 -10.51 -25.81
CA GLY A 629 14.83 -9.83 -26.67
C GLY A 629 14.95 -8.31 -26.48
N LEU A 630 13.85 -7.61 -26.21
CA LEU A 630 13.85 -6.17 -25.89
C LEU A 630 14.14 -5.88 -24.42
N ARG A 631 14.05 -6.92 -23.57
CA ARG A 631 14.06 -6.83 -22.11
C ARG A 631 13.07 -5.81 -21.55
N HIS A 632 11.92 -5.60 -22.19
CA HIS A 632 11.01 -4.50 -21.86
C HIS A 632 9.53 -4.91 -21.95
N PHE A 633 8.68 -4.19 -21.23
CA PHE A 633 7.23 -4.40 -21.27
C PHE A 633 6.58 -3.68 -22.45
N LEU A 634 5.52 -4.29 -22.99
CA LEU A 634 4.68 -3.78 -24.07
C LEU A 634 3.20 -3.89 -23.71
N ALA A 635 2.61 -2.79 -23.27
CA ALA A 635 1.16 -2.64 -23.15
C ALA A 635 0.76 -1.17 -23.14
N GLY A 636 -0.53 -0.94 -23.39
CA GLY A 636 -1.16 0.33 -23.04
C GLY A 636 -1.27 0.50 -21.52
N ALA A 637 -1.24 1.74 -21.04
CA ALA A 637 -1.28 2.04 -19.61
C ALA A 637 -2.10 3.31 -19.33
N SER A 638 -2.87 3.29 -18.24
CA SER A 638 -3.82 4.36 -17.90
C SER A 638 -3.19 5.47 -17.05
N ARG A 639 -2.25 5.13 -16.16
CA ARG A 639 -1.78 6.05 -15.12
C ARG A 639 -0.26 6.16 -14.93
N THR A 640 0.50 5.62 -15.88
CA THR A 640 1.96 5.77 -15.93
C THR A 640 2.40 7.07 -16.60
N SER A 641 3.64 7.50 -16.35
CA SER A 641 4.28 8.62 -17.06
C SER A 641 5.25 8.08 -18.11
N LEU A 642 5.47 8.86 -19.17
CA LEU A 642 6.15 8.38 -20.37
C LEU A 642 7.59 7.91 -20.08
N GLU A 643 8.29 8.49 -19.11
CA GLU A 643 9.63 8.07 -18.71
C GLU A 643 9.72 6.61 -18.23
N TYR A 644 8.66 6.06 -17.63
CA TYR A 644 8.60 4.65 -17.22
C TYR A 644 8.47 3.72 -18.42
N VAL A 645 7.75 4.17 -19.45
CA VAL A 645 7.59 3.41 -20.69
C VAL A 645 8.83 3.51 -21.56
N LEU A 646 9.59 4.60 -21.48
CA LEU A 646 10.79 4.79 -22.29
C LEU A 646 12.03 4.11 -21.69
N ALA A 647 12.32 4.35 -20.39
CA ALA A 647 13.64 4.02 -19.84
C ALA A 647 13.65 3.62 -18.36
N THR A 648 12.80 4.23 -17.52
CA THR A 648 12.84 4.03 -16.07
C THR A 648 12.45 2.58 -15.74
N GLN A 649 13.29 1.90 -14.97
CA GLN A 649 13.04 0.53 -14.52
C GLN A 649 12.45 0.57 -13.12
N ASP A 650 11.40 -0.20 -12.86
CA ASP A 650 10.67 -0.13 -11.59
C ASP A 650 10.44 -1.50 -10.96
N GLY A 651 9.61 -1.54 -9.91
CA GLY A 651 9.27 -2.75 -9.19
C GLY A 651 8.78 -3.89 -10.07
N LEU A 652 8.03 -3.64 -11.13
CA LEU A 652 7.56 -4.70 -12.03
C LEU A 652 8.73 -5.37 -12.76
N GLN A 653 9.66 -4.57 -13.27
CA GLN A 653 10.86 -5.07 -13.93
C GLN A 653 11.74 -5.86 -12.95
N PHE A 654 11.91 -5.35 -11.72
CA PHE A 654 12.72 -6.02 -10.69
C PHE A 654 12.08 -7.33 -10.23
N ILE A 655 10.75 -7.40 -10.08
CA ILE A 655 10.04 -8.65 -9.76
C ILE A 655 10.32 -9.69 -10.84
N LEU A 656 10.13 -9.32 -12.11
CA LEU A 656 10.37 -10.24 -13.22
C LEU A 656 11.85 -10.64 -13.36
N HIS A 657 12.78 -9.77 -12.96
CA HIS A 657 14.21 -10.09 -12.90
C HIS A 657 14.51 -11.29 -12.01
N THR A 658 13.80 -11.41 -10.88
CA THR A 658 13.92 -12.58 -9.98
C THR A 658 13.27 -13.85 -10.52
N LEU A 659 12.54 -13.74 -11.64
CA LEU A 659 11.86 -14.84 -12.33
C LEU A 659 12.48 -15.11 -13.71
N SER A 660 13.66 -14.57 -14.02
CA SER A 660 14.34 -14.74 -15.31
C SER A 660 15.77 -15.24 -15.09
N ARG A 661 16.13 -16.38 -15.69
CA ARG A 661 17.50 -16.89 -15.71
C ARG A 661 18.43 -15.96 -16.47
N GLN A 662 17.93 -15.22 -17.45
CA GLN A 662 18.71 -14.25 -18.22
C GLN A 662 18.79 -12.86 -17.58
N GLY A 663 17.88 -12.56 -16.64
CA GLY A 663 17.70 -11.25 -16.04
C GLY A 663 16.97 -10.28 -16.99
N THR A 664 16.10 -9.45 -16.41
CA THR A 664 15.30 -8.48 -17.18
C THR A 664 15.85 -7.05 -17.14
N VAL A 665 16.62 -6.68 -16.12
CA VAL A 665 17.22 -5.34 -16.01
C VAL A 665 18.17 -5.08 -17.18
N ARG A 666 18.04 -3.91 -17.81
CA ARG A 666 18.84 -3.44 -18.94
C ARG A 666 19.98 -2.57 -18.43
N GLU A 667 19.65 -1.50 -17.71
CA GLU A 667 20.61 -0.52 -17.22
C GLU A 667 21.26 -0.98 -15.92
N LEU A 668 22.08 -2.04 -15.98
CA LEU A 668 22.89 -2.48 -14.84
C LEU A 668 24.07 -1.54 -14.57
N GLY A 669 24.46 -0.72 -15.56
CA GLY A 669 25.58 0.22 -15.48
C GLY A 669 25.23 1.58 -14.85
N GLY A 670 26.27 2.34 -14.47
CA GLY A 670 26.16 3.64 -13.80
C GLY A 670 25.88 4.86 -14.67
N GLY A 671 25.61 4.70 -15.97
CA GLY A 671 25.42 5.82 -16.92
C GLY A 671 24.17 6.67 -16.66
N ALA A 672 24.25 7.97 -16.98
CA ALA A 672 23.08 8.86 -16.95
C ALA A 672 22.11 8.49 -18.09
N LEU A 673 20.81 8.49 -17.80
CA LEU A 673 19.80 8.32 -18.83
C LEU A 673 19.53 9.62 -19.59
N PRO A 674 19.13 9.55 -20.87
CA PRO A 674 18.74 10.71 -21.66
C PRO A 674 17.66 11.56 -20.97
N GLY A 675 17.68 12.87 -21.23
CA GLY A 675 16.61 13.77 -20.78
C GLY A 675 16.48 13.92 -19.26
N ASN A 676 17.53 13.59 -18.49
CA ASN A 676 17.50 13.51 -17.02
C ASN A 676 16.41 12.57 -16.48
N MET A 677 16.13 11.47 -17.19
CA MET A 677 15.26 10.41 -16.67
C MET A 677 15.91 9.73 -15.46
N SER A 678 15.08 9.34 -14.48
CA SER A 678 15.56 8.50 -13.39
C SER A 678 15.81 7.09 -13.90
N ARG A 679 16.91 6.45 -13.48
CA ARG A 679 17.15 5.04 -13.80
C ARG A 679 16.12 4.13 -13.15
N PHE A 680 15.72 4.46 -11.93
CA PHE A 680 14.84 3.66 -11.12
C PHE A 680 13.57 4.40 -10.71
N GLY A 681 12.46 3.67 -10.68
CA GLY A 681 11.20 4.12 -10.09
C GLY A 681 11.32 4.33 -8.58
N HIS A 682 10.42 5.13 -8.00
CA HIS A 682 10.59 5.63 -6.64
C HIS A 682 9.93 4.81 -5.51
N GLU A 683 8.78 4.15 -5.75
CA GLU A 683 8.04 3.40 -4.71
C GLU A 683 8.67 2.03 -4.46
N VAL A 684 8.46 1.07 -5.35
CA VAL A 684 8.99 -0.30 -5.22
C VAL A 684 10.37 -0.38 -5.85
N ARG A 685 11.38 -0.01 -5.06
CA ARG A 685 12.80 -0.02 -5.45
C ARG A 685 13.40 -1.43 -5.55
N PRO A 686 14.56 -1.61 -6.20
CA PRO A 686 15.23 -2.92 -6.29
C PRO A 686 15.41 -3.59 -4.93
N LYS A 687 15.80 -2.83 -3.89
CA LYS A 687 16.00 -3.37 -2.55
C LYS A 687 14.72 -3.92 -1.93
N VAL A 688 13.55 -3.30 -2.18
CA VAL A 688 12.26 -3.81 -1.69
C VAL A 688 11.98 -5.19 -2.27
N VAL A 689 12.18 -5.36 -3.59
CA VAL A 689 11.97 -6.64 -4.27
C VAL A 689 13.00 -7.69 -3.83
N PHE A 690 14.27 -7.30 -3.64
CA PHE A 690 15.29 -8.18 -3.05
C PHE A 690 14.80 -8.82 -1.75
N GLN A 691 14.20 -8.04 -0.85
CA GLN A 691 13.77 -8.54 0.46
C GLN A 691 12.53 -9.41 0.42
N GLN A 692 11.54 -9.00 -0.37
CA GLN A 692 10.32 -9.79 -0.55
C GLN A 692 10.60 -11.12 -1.26
N SER A 693 11.70 -11.21 -2.01
CA SER A 693 12.20 -12.47 -2.55
C SER A 693 12.83 -13.38 -1.50
N LEU A 694 13.19 -12.90 -0.30
CA LEU A 694 13.76 -13.74 0.76
C LEU A 694 12.69 -14.53 1.54
N SER A 695 11.47 -13.99 1.65
CA SER A 695 10.37 -14.62 2.40
C SER A 695 9.70 -15.78 1.66
N GLY A 696 9.71 -15.75 0.33
CA GLY A 696 9.11 -16.79 -0.50
C GLY A 696 9.13 -16.43 -1.99
N PRO A 697 8.86 -17.41 -2.88
CA PRO A 697 8.89 -17.19 -4.32
C PRO A 697 7.77 -16.24 -4.78
N TRP A 698 8.04 -15.42 -5.80
CA TRP A 698 7.00 -14.62 -6.50
C TRP A 698 6.11 -15.49 -7.40
N ALA A 699 6.67 -16.57 -7.93
CA ALA A 699 6.00 -17.59 -8.72
C ALA A 699 6.81 -18.89 -8.67
N PRO A 700 6.22 -20.05 -9.02
CA PRO A 700 6.96 -21.29 -9.17
C PRO A 700 8.14 -21.18 -10.15
N GLU A 701 9.21 -21.95 -9.92
CA GLU A 701 10.45 -21.84 -10.69
C GLU A 701 10.26 -22.07 -12.21
N TRP A 702 9.29 -22.89 -12.61
CA TRP A 702 8.98 -23.16 -14.02
C TRP A 702 8.50 -21.92 -14.78
N VAL A 703 8.01 -20.87 -14.10
CA VAL A 703 7.64 -19.59 -14.74
C VAL A 703 8.84 -18.93 -15.44
N ALA A 704 10.06 -19.21 -14.99
CA ALA A 704 11.25 -18.68 -15.67
C ALA A 704 11.38 -19.13 -17.12
N GLU A 705 10.84 -20.31 -17.47
CA GLU A 705 10.78 -20.74 -18.87
C GLU A 705 9.74 -19.95 -19.68
N GLN A 706 8.62 -19.53 -19.08
CA GLN A 706 7.64 -18.68 -19.76
C GLN A 706 8.16 -17.25 -20.02
N VAL A 707 9.12 -16.80 -19.21
CA VAL A 707 9.80 -15.51 -19.36
C VAL A 707 10.88 -15.59 -20.44
N ASP A 708 11.84 -16.50 -20.27
CA ASP A 708 13.06 -16.55 -21.09
C ASP A 708 12.90 -17.40 -22.35
N GLY A 709 12.16 -18.50 -22.26
CA GLY A 709 11.90 -19.46 -23.33
C GLY A 709 10.63 -19.17 -24.13
N LYS A 710 10.10 -17.95 -24.00
CA LYS A 710 8.86 -17.50 -24.64
C LYS A 710 8.88 -17.80 -26.15
N PRO A 711 7.84 -18.45 -26.72
CA PRO A 711 7.76 -18.65 -28.15
C PRO A 711 7.51 -17.29 -28.80
N LEU A 712 8.46 -16.83 -29.62
CA LEU A 712 8.29 -15.65 -30.46
C LEU A 712 8.00 -16.11 -31.90
N PRO A 713 6.92 -15.61 -32.54
CA PRO A 713 6.03 -14.57 -32.03
C PRO A 713 5.09 -15.03 -30.91
N TYR A 714 4.78 -14.10 -29.99
CA TYR A 714 3.87 -14.31 -28.87
C TYR A 714 2.70 -13.33 -28.95
N TYR A 715 1.51 -13.76 -28.52
CA TYR A 715 0.35 -12.87 -28.43
C TYR A 715 -0.27 -12.87 -27.03
N ALA A 716 -0.92 -11.77 -26.69
CA ALA A 716 -1.85 -11.72 -25.58
C ALA A 716 -3.08 -10.92 -25.98
N VAL A 717 -4.27 -11.47 -25.73
CA VAL A 717 -5.55 -10.77 -25.91
C VAL A 717 -6.33 -10.89 -24.63
N HIS A 718 -6.77 -9.77 -24.06
CA HIS A 718 -7.49 -9.79 -22.80
C HIS A 718 -8.42 -8.60 -22.61
N ARG A 719 -9.46 -8.84 -21.81
CA ARG A 719 -10.42 -7.81 -21.39
C ARG A 719 -9.85 -6.97 -20.26
N GLY A 720 -10.05 -5.65 -20.31
CA GLY A 720 -9.56 -4.72 -19.30
C GLY A 720 -10.29 -4.83 -17.96
N GLY A 721 -9.54 -4.88 -16.86
CA GLY A 721 -10.09 -4.78 -15.50
C GLY A 721 -10.59 -3.38 -15.15
N GLY A 722 -11.61 -3.29 -14.30
CA GLY A 722 -12.21 -2.03 -13.81
C GLY A 722 -13.22 -1.39 -14.77
N ASP A 723 -12.88 -1.22 -16.05
CA ASP A 723 -13.76 -0.58 -17.04
C ASP A 723 -14.60 -1.58 -17.85
N GLY A 724 -14.19 -2.85 -17.91
CA GLY A 724 -14.93 -3.96 -18.51
C GLY A 724 -15.27 -3.85 -20.00
N ALA A 725 -15.08 -2.72 -20.66
CA ALA A 725 -15.46 -2.48 -22.05
C ALA A 725 -14.28 -2.56 -23.03
N VAL A 726 -13.05 -2.40 -22.53
CA VAL A 726 -11.83 -2.31 -23.35
C VAL A 726 -11.20 -3.68 -23.56
N TRP A 727 -10.77 -3.98 -24.78
CA TRP A 727 -9.89 -5.10 -25.09
C TRP A 727 -8.47 -4.61 -25.35
N ARG A 728 -7.51 -5.35 -24.81
CA ARG A 728 -6.08 -5.07 -24.97
C ARG A 728 -5.42 -6.20 -25.73
N LYS A 729 -4.49 -5.82 -26.59
CA LYS A 729 -3.73 -6.73 -27.42
C LYS A 729 -2.24 -6.43 -27.31
N CYS A 730 -1.44 -7.48 -27.34
CA CYS A 730 0.00 -7.41 -27.40
C CYS A 730 0.49 -8.47 -28.38
N TRP A 731 1.39 -8.08 -29.27
CA TRP A 731 2.12 -8.95 -30.19
C TRP A 731 3.61 -8.73 -29.97
N LEU A 732 4.34 -9.80 -29.66
CA LEU A 732 5.77 -9.78 -29.48
C LEU A 732 6.38 -10.55 -30.65
N GLY A 733 6.90 -9.84 -31.65
CA GLY A 733 7.66 -10.42 -32.76
C GLY A 733 9.06 -10.85 -32.31
N ARG A 734 9.99 -11.10 -33.24
CA ARG A 734 11.35 -11.53 -32.88
C ARG A 734 12.24 -10.35 -32.49
N ASN A 735 12.13 -9.23 -33.21
CA ASN A 735 12.92 -8.01 -32.97
C ASN A 735 12.07 -6.81 -32.54
N TYR A 736 10.77 -6.96 -32.38
CA TYR A 736 9.87 -5.87 -32.05
C TYR A 736 8.66 -6.36 -31.26
N GLY A 737 7.91 -5.43 -30.68
CA GLY A 737 6.58 -5.69 -30.16
C GLY A 737 5.65 -4.53 -30.47
N LEU A 738 4.36 -4.84 -30.53
CA LEU A 738 3.28 -3.91 -30.82
C LEU A 738 2.10 -4.22 -29.90
N ALA A 739 1.64 -3.24 -29.14
CA ALA A 739 0.52 -3.39 -28.23
C ALA A 739 -0.49 -2.26 -28.39
N SER A 740 -1.76 -2.54 -28.11
CA SER A 740 -2.83 -1.56 -28.16
C SER A 740 -3.96 -1.84 -27.16
N SER A 741 -4.73 -0.79 -26.87
CA SER A 741 -6.09 -0.88 -26.32
C SER A 741 -7.06 -0.48 -27.43
N ASP A 742 -8.12 -1.28 -27.63
CA ASP A 742 -9.06 -1.09 -28.75
C ASP A 742 -9.86 0.22 -28.68
N THR A 743 -10.13 0.68 -27.46
CA THR A 743 -10.90 1.87 -27.10
C THR A 743 -10.42 2.40 -25.74
N GLY A 744 -10.81 3.64 -25.38
CA GLY A 744 -10.67 4.18 -24.03
C GLY A 744 -10.13 5.61 -23.97
N THR A 745 -9.66 6.02 -22.78
CA THR A 745 -8.98 7.31 -22.54
C THR A 745 -7.66 7.13 -21.75
N GLY A 746 -6.97 6.01 -21.96
CA GLY A 746 -5.68 5.72 -21.32
C GLY A 746 -4.59 6.69 -21.77
N ARG A 747 -3.54 6.86 -20.95
CA ARG A 747 -2.44 7.77 -21.30
C ARG A 747 -1.58 7.26 -22.46
N LEU A 748 -1.49 5.95 -22.60
CA LEU A 748 -0.78 5.26 -23.69
C LEU A 748 -1.73 4.22 -24.29
N HIS A 749 -2.17 4.49 -25.51
CA HIS A 749 -3.20 3.71 -26.21
C HIS A 749 -2.63 2.63 -27.10
N LEU A 750 -1.52 2.92 -27.77
CA LEU A 750 -0.68 1.94 -28.40
C LEU A 750 0.77 2.15 -27.99
N LEU A 751 1.58 1.12 -28.18
CA LEU A 751 3.01 1.19 -27.98
C LEU A 751 3.71 0.24 -28.95
N GLY A 752 4.70 0.74 -29.68
CA GLY A 752 5.63 -0.09 -30.44
C GLY A 752 7.03 0.02 -29.84
N HIS A 753 7.69 -1.11 -29.61
CA HIS A 753 9.11 -1.17 -29.25
C HIS A 753 9.86 -2.05 -30.22
N TRP A 754 11.09 -1.69 -30.56
CA TRP A 754 11.95 -2.53 -31.39
C TRP A 754 13.41 -2.41 -31.02
N ARG A 755 14.20 -3.43 -31.36
CA ARG A 755 15.66 -3.43 -31.18
C ARG A 755 16.35 -3.25 -32.52
N ARG A 756 17.45 -2.51 -32.50
CA ARG A 756 18.22 -2.20 -33.72
C ARG A 756 19.08 -3.37 -34.18
N LYS A 757 19.42 -4.29 -33.29
CA LYS A 757 20.22 -5.48 -33.61
C LYS A 757 19.47 -6.74 -33.17
N PRO A 758 19.68 -7.89 -33.83
CA PRO A 758 19.02 -9.14 -33.47
C PRO A 758 19.68 -9.81 -32.25
N GLN A 759 20.05 -9.02 -31.24
CA GLN A 759 20.62 -9.48 -29.96
C GLN A 759 19.75 -8.99 -28.80
N THR A 760 19.87 -9.62 -27.65
CA THR A 760 19.17 -9.14 -26.44
C THR A 760 19.68 -7.76 -26.05
N VAL A 761 18.76 -6.84 -25.78
CA VAL A 761 19.09 -5.45 -25.47
C VAL A 761 19.81 -5.33 -24.12
N SER A 762 20.83 -4.48 -24.07
CA SER A 762 21.54 -4.13 -22.83
C SER A 762 21.33 -2.69 -22.36
N GLY A 763 20.73 -1.80 -23.16
CA GLY A 763 20.46 -0.42 -22.76
C GLY A 763 19.43 0.29 -23.64
N VAL A 764 18.92 1.43 -23.16
CA VAL A 764 17.82 2.19 -23.79
C VAL A 764 18.19 2.71 -25.19
N ALA A 765 19.47 2.99 -25.44
CA ALA A 765 19.96 3.44 -26.75
C ALA A 765 19.89 2.35 -27.83
N GLU A 766 19.58 1.09 -27.48
CA GLU A 766 19.38 -0.01 -28.43
C GLU A 766 17.90 -0.22 -28.79
N ILE A 767 16.98 0.45 -28.08
CA ILE A 767 15.53 0.39 -28.30
C ILE A 767 15.06 1.64 -29.08
N GLY A 768 14.18 1.43 -30.05
CA GLY A 768 13.31 2.48 -30.56
C GLY A 768 11.91 2.32 -30.00
N THR A 769 11.23 3.44 -29.77
CA THR A 769 9.85 3.46 -29.26
C THR A 769 8.95 4.28 -30.17
N MET A 770 7.70 3.85 -30.32
CA MET A 770 6.66 4.52 -31.08
C MET A 770 5.40 4.68 -30.22
N ASP A 771 4.84 5.88 -30.23
CA ASP A 771 3.48 6.19 -29.77
C ASP A 771 2.72 6.94 -30.89
N LEU A 772 1.40 6.88 -30.89
CA LEU A 772 0.52 7.51 -31.88
C LEU A 772 -0.71 8.05 -31.17
N ARG A 773 -1.03 9.32 -31.45
CA ARG A 773 -2.23 9.97 -30.93
C ARG A 773 -2.72 11.09 -31.81
N TYR A 774 -3.95 11.53 -31.54
CA TYR A 774 -4.43 12.80 -32.08
C TYR A 774 -3.66 13.98 -31.48
N GLY A 775 -3.56 15.09 -32.22
CA GLY A 775 -2.88 16.30 -31.78
C GLY A 775 -3.45 17.55 -32.44
N PHE A 776 -3.23 18.69 -31.79
CA PHE A 776 -3.52 20.02 -32.34
C PHE A 776 -2.30 20.90 -32.11
N ASN A 777 -1.99 21.79 -33.06
CA ASN A 777 -0.78 22.60 -33.04
C ASN A 777 0.49 21.74 -32.82
N ASP A 778 1.00 21.69 -31.59
CA ASP A 778 2.05 20.75 -31.19
C ASP A 778 1.47 19.58 -30.39
N THR A 779 1.71 18.36 -30.85
CA THR A 779 1.17 17.16 -30.22
C THR A 779 1.85 16.93 -28.87
N GLN A 780 1.05 16.80 -27.81
CA GLN A 780 1.56 16.62 -26.45
C GLN A 780 1.85 15.15 -26.14
N TRP A 781 3.11 14.85 -25.84
CA TRP A 781 3.60 13.50 -25.53
C TRP A 781 3.84 13.31 -24.02
N VAL A 782 4.25 14.38 -23.33
CA VAL A 782 4.55 14.34 -21.89
C VAL A 782 3.37 14.77 -21.03
N ASN A 783 3.45 14.47 -19.74
CA ASN A 783 2.43 14.82 -18.75
C ASN A 783 2.12 16.33 -18.72
N SER A 784 0.83 16.66 -18.73
CA SER A 784 0.29 18.00 -18.53
C SER A 784 0.07 18.30 -17.03
N GLY A 785 0.05 17.28 -16.18
CA GLY A 785 -0.04 17.37 -14.73
C GLY A 785 0.40 16.08 -14.04
N PRO A 786 0.54 16.06 -12.69
CA PRO A 786 0.85 14.84 -11.96
C PRO A 786 -0.17 13.76 -12.28
N GLY A 787 0.28 12.70 -12.93
CA GLY A 787 -0.62 11.65 -13.34
C GLY A 787 -1.67 12.08 -14.39
N TYR A 788 -1.35 12.96 -15.33
CA TYR A 788 -2.28 13.32 -16.39
C TYR A 788 -1.55 13.75 -17.66
N ILE A 789 -1.92 13.17 -18.81
CA ILE A 789 -1.59 13.68 -20.13
C ILE A 789 -2.88 14.22 -20.74
N PHE A 790 -2.83 15.42 -21.28
CA PHE A 790 -3.98 16.02 -21.94
C PHE A 790 -4.40 15.18 -23.16
N HIS A 791 -5.70 14.91 -23.29
CA HIS A 791 -6.26 14.08 -24.37
C HIS A 791 -6.92 14.97 -25.43
N PRO A 792 -6.21 15.35 -26.50
CA PRO A 792 -6.77 16.19 -27.56
C PRO A 792 -7.78 15.44 -28.45
N GLY A 793 -7.77 14.11 -28.45
CA GLY A 793 -8.65 13.28 -29.25
C GLY A 793 -8.93 11.93 -28.64
N SER A 794 -9.49 11.04 -29.45
CA SER A 794 -9.77 9.64 -29.15
C SER A 794 -9.22 8.72 -30.23
N GLU A 795 -8.84 7.50 -29.83
CA GLU A 795 -8.31 6.45 -30.69
C GLU A 795 -9.19 5.19 -30.63
N SER A 796 -9.58 4.66 -31.80
CA SER A 796 -10.19 3.35 -31.98
C SER A 796 -9.22 2.45 -32.74
N ILE A 797 -8.90 1.28 -32.18
CA ILE A 797 -7.82 0.44 -32.68
C ILE A 797 -8.31 -1.00 -32.92
N LEU A 798 -8.16 -1.48 -34.14
CA LEU A 798 -8.22 -2.91 -34.46
C LEU A 798 -6.79 -3.42 -34.64
N GLN A 799 -6.29 -4.22 -33.72
CA GLN A 799 -4.98 -4.89 -33.85
C GLN A 799 -5.16 -6.37 -34.21
N HIS A 800 -4.44 -6.81 -35.23
CA HIS A 800 -4.24 -8.21 -35.58
C HIS A 800 -2.75 -8.48 -35.73
N GLN A 801 -2.19 -9.28 -34.82
CA GLN A 801 -0.76 -9.60 -34.81
C GLN A 801 0.10 -8.30 -34.85
N ASN A 802 1.00 -8.20 -35.82
CA ASN A 802 1.95 -7.12 -36.04
C ASN A 802 1.39 -5.89 -36.78
N LYS A 803 0.08 -5.85 -37.06
CA LYS A 803 -0.59 -4.78 -37.79
C LYS A 803 -1.82 -4.25 -37.08
N MET A 804 -2.12 -2.97 -37.27
CA MET A 804 -3.31 -2.35 -36.72
C MET A 804 -3.87 -1.23 -37.59
N ILE A 805 -5.20 -1.12 -37.59
CA ILE A 805 -5.91 0.08 -38.05
C ILE A 805 -6.14 0.97 -36.83
N VAL A 806 -5.66 2.20 -36.89
CA VAL A 806 -5.87 3.24 -35.88
C VAL A 806 -6.72 4.34 -36.50
N ILE A 807 -7.94 4.52 -35.99
CA ILE A 807 -8.84 5.62 -36.36
C ILE A 807 -8.81 6.64 -35.22
N THR A 808 -8.60 7.91 -35.54
CA THR A 808 -8.49 8.98 -34.54
C THR A 808 -9.43 10.14 -34.85
N SER A 809 -9.97 10.80 -33.82
CA SER A 809 -10.83 11.98 -33.95
C SER A 809 -10.60 12.98 -32.80
N PRO A 810 -10.88 14.30 -32.97
CA PRO A 810 -10.74 15.29 -31.91
C PRO A 810 -11.82 15.17 -30.84
N ARG A 811 -11.48 15.58 -29.61
CA ARG A 811 -12.39 15.53 -28.44
C ARG A 811 -13.03 16.90 -28.15
N ALA A 812 -14.37 16.96 -28.16
CA ALA A 812 -15.19 18.17 -28.13
C ALA A 812 -15.93 18.46 -26.82
N GLY A 813 -15.88 17.56 -25.83
CA GLY A 813 -16.55 17.73 -24.53
C GLY A 813 -15.85 18.70 -23.56
N LYS A 814 -16.45 18.92 -22.37
CA LYS A 814 -15.94 19.82 -21.29
C LYS A 814 -14.49 19.56 -20.85
N VAL A 815 -13.94 18.38 -21.16
CA VAL A 815 -12.57 17.94 -20.83
C VAL A 815 -11.64 17.81 -22.06
N GLY A 816 -12.15 18.04 -23.28
CA GLY A 816 -11.36 18.08 -24.53
C GLY A 816 -10.84 19.48 -24.87
N PHE A 817 -10.00 19.63 -25.89
CA PHE A 817 -9.38 20.93 -26.22
C PHE A 817 -10.38 21.97 -26.71
N LEU A 818 -11.45 21.53 -27.37
CA LEU A 818 -12.55 22.40 -27.81
C LEU A 818 -13.39 22.93 -26.64
N GLY A 819 -13.51 22.17 -25.55
CA GLY A 819 -14.37 22.52 -24.41
C GLY A 819 -13.65 23.17 -23.22
N THR A 820 -12.32 23.15 -23.20
CA THR A 820 -11.49 23.65 -22.07
C THR A 820 -10.91 25.05 -22.31
N GLY A 821 -11.10 25.64 -23.50
CA GLY A 821 -10.46 26.90 -23.89
C GLY A 821 -8.92 26.80 -24.01
N ALA A 822 -8.39 25.58 -24.07
CA ALA A 822 -6.96 25.30 -24.14
C ALA A 822 -6.33 25.74 -25.47
N CYS A 823 -7.14 25.89 -26.53
CA CYS A 823 -6.71 26.34 -27.85
C CYS A 823 -7.50 27.58 -28.25
N LYS A 824 -6.85 28.75 -28.27
CA LYS A 824 -7.44 30.03 -28.74
C LYS A 824 -7.17 30.30 -30.22
N GLU A 825 -6.07 29.74 -30.72
CA GLU A 825 -5.58 29.88 -32.08
C GLU A 825 -5.22 28.51 -32.62
N LEU A 826 -5.88 28.09 -33.69
CA LEU A 826 -5.66 26.79 -34.32
C LEU A 826 -4.75 26.95 -35.54
N TRP A 827 -3.58 26.31 -35.48
CA TRP A 827 -2.58 26.23 -36.54
C TRP A 827 -2.65 24.90 -37.28
N SER A 828 -2.93 23.80 -36.56
CA SER A 828 -3.05 22.49 -37.15
C SER A 828 -3.91 21.52 -36.32
N LEU A 829 -4.45 20.51 -37.00
CA LEU A 829 -5.09 19.32 -36.45
C LEU A 829 -4.52 18.10 -37.15
N GLN A 830 -4.11 17.08 -36.41
CA GLN A 830 -3.39 15.95 -36.97
C GLN A 830 -3.56 14.65 -36.19
N THR A 831 -3.36 13.53 -36.89
CA THR A 831 -2.88 12.29 -36.26
C THR A 831 -1.35 12.30 -36.32
N SER A 832 -0.69 12.14 -35.17
CA SER A 832 0.76 12.14 -35.08
C SER A 832 1.29 10.79 -34.65
N VAL A 833 2.37 10.33 -35.30
CA VAL A 833 3.23 9.25 -34.83
C VAL A 833 4.51 9.86 -34.28
N GLY A 834 4.80 9.61 -33.01
CA GLY A 834 6.03 10.02 -32.35
C GLY A 834 7.01 8.85 -32.29
N LEU A 835 8.16 8.99 -32.94
CA LEU A 835 9.25 8.02 -32.87
C LEU A 835 10.32 8.54 -31.91
N PHE A 836 10.62 7.78 -30.86
CA PHE A 836 11.61 8.12 -29.84
C PHE A 836 12.93 7.38 -30.12
N ASN A 837 14.03 8.12 -30.03
CA ASN A 837 15.39 7.61 -30.22
C ASN A 837 16.33 8.22 -29.19
N TYR A 838 17.19 7.38 -28.61
CA TYR A 838 18.15 7.76 -27.57
C TYR A 838 19.61 7.45 -27.95
N GLN A 839 19.86 7.09 -29.20
CA GLN A 839 21.21 7.08 -29.76
C GLN A 839 21.72 8.52 -29.89
N PRO A 840 23.04 8.75 -29.76
CA PRO A 840 23.65 10.05 -30.10
C PRO A 840 23.37 10.47 -31.54
N SER A 841 23.19 9.51 -32.45
CA SER A 841 22.81 9.74 -33.85
C SER A 841 21.85 8.62 -34.29
N PRO A 842 20.59 8.95 -34.63
CA PRO A 842 19.62 7.96 -35.11
C PRO A 842 20.10 7.23 -36.37
N THR A 843 19.97 5.90 -36.39
CA THR A 843 20.29 5.05 -37.55
C THR A 843 19.13 4.87 -38.53
N TRP A 844 18.11 5.72 -38.46
CA TRP A 844 16.87 5.57 -39.21
C TRP A 844 17.04 5.88 -40.69
N GLU A 845 16.50 5.00 -41.52
CA GLU A 845 16.34 5.24 -42.95
C GLU A 845 14.84 5.36 -43.26
N PHE A 846 14.42 6.57 -43.65
CA PHE A 846 13.03 6.87 -44.02
C PHE A 846 12.83 6.72 -45.52
N TYR A 847 11.70 6.13 -45.89
CA TYR A 847 11.29 5.97 -47.28
C TYR A 847 9.83 6.39 -47.45
N SER A 848 9.53 7.05 -48.56
CA SER A 848 8.17 7.30 -49.05
C SER A 848 8.03 6.62 -50.40
N ASP A 849 7.04 5.74 -50.54
CA ASP A 849 6.72 5.09 -51.82
C ASP A 849 7.94 4.37 -52.43
N GLY A 850 8.67 3.65 -51.57
CA GLY A 850 9.90 2.92 -51.91
C GLY A 850 11.15 3.77 -52.11
N ARG A 851 11.07 5.10 -52.03
CA ARG A 851 12.19 6.02 -52.23
C ARG A 851 12.70 6.59 -50.92
N LYS A 852 14.02 6.56 -50.70
CA LYS A 852 14.64 7.13 -49.50
C LYS A 852 14.44 8.64 -49.45
N VAL A 853 14.04 9.18 -48.30
CA VAL A 853 13.79 10.61 -48.05
C VAL A 853 14.62 11.10 -46.86
N GLN A 854 14.81 12.42 -46.77
CA GLN A 854 15.48 13.09 -45.66
C GLN A 854 14.47 13.85 -44.80
N VAL A 855 14.70 13.95 -43.50
CA VAL A 855 13.85 14.73 -42.58
C VAL A 855 14.40 16.16 -42.50
N PRO A 856 13.59 17.23 -42.71
CA PRO A 856 12.15 17.21 -42.89
C PRO A 856 11.69 16.82 -44.31
N TYR A 857 10.51 16.21 -44.41
CA TYR A 857 9.88 15.77 -45.65
C TYR A 857 8.38 16.09 -45.65
N THR A 858 7.83 16.45 -46.82
CA THR A 858 6.39 16.62 -47.05
C THR A 858 5.91 15.64 -48.11
N GLY A 859 4.76 15.00 -47.88
CA GLY A 859 4.17 14.01 -48.80
C GLY A 859 2.64 14.13 -48.88
N SER A 860 2.03 13.15 -49.55
CA SER A 860 0.56 13.00 -49.63
C SER A 860 0.06 11.97 -48.61
N LEU A 861 -1.22 12.05 -48.21
CA LEU A 861 -1.87 11.00 -47.42
C LEU A 861 -2.00 9.66 -48.18
N LYS A 862 -1.73 9.63 -49.49
CA LYS A 862 -1.64 8.39 -50.27
C LYS A 862 -0.29 7.68 -50.10
N SER A 863 0.73 8.37 -49.61
CA SER A 863 2.09 7.82 -49.52
C SER A 863 2.19 6.65 -48.56
N ARG A 864 3.09 5.72 -48.88
CA ARG A 864 3.47 4.59 -48.03
C ARG A 864 4.80 4.91 -47.35
N ILE A 865 4.76 5.20 -46.05
CA ILE A 865 5.97 5.52 -45.30
C ILE A 865 6.51 4.22 -44.71
N THR A 866 7.77 3.93 -45.00
CA THR A 866 8.49 2.79 -44.40
C THR A 866 9.77 3.27 -43.74
N VAL A 867 10.11 2.68 -42.60
CA VAL A 867 11.29 3.01 -41.82
C VAL A 867 12.09 1.73 -41.59
N LYS A 868 13.37 1.78 -41.90
CA LYS A 868 14.34 0.75 -41.51
C LYS A 868 15.15 1.27 -40.33
N ASP A 869 15.18 0.50 -39.24
CA ASP A 869 16.07 0.75 -38.11
C ASP A 869 16.75 -0.55 -37.69
N GLY A 870 17.88 -0.81 -38.34
CA GLY A 870 18.65 -2.03 -38.13
C GLY A 870 17.84 -3.29 -38.45
N ALA A 871 17.59 -4.12 -37.45
CA ALA A 871 16.89 -5.41 -37.58
C ALA A 871 15.36 -5.31 -37.66
N SER A 872 14.78 -4.10 -37.56
CA SER A 872 13.33 -3.90 -37.51
C SER A 872 12.84 -2.95 -38.58
N TYR A 873 11.64 -3.24 -39.06
CA TYR A 873 10.96 -2.54 -40.13
C TYR A 873 9.63 -2.00 -39.60
N LEU A 874 9.30 -0.77 -39.97
CA LEU A 874 8.05 -0.12 -39.59
C LEU A 874 7.39 0.44 -40.84
N ALA A 875 6.06 0.41 -40.87
CA ALA A 875 5.26 1.02 -41.92
C ALA A 875 4.13 1.86 -41.33
N PHE A 876 3.92 3.03 -41.95
CA PHE A 876 2.85 3.96 -41.64
C PHE A 876 2.13 4.30 -42.95
N VAL A 877 0.89 3.86 -43.05
CA VAL A 877 0.01 4.13 -44.19
C VAL A 877 -1.09 5.07 -43.71
N PRO A 878 -1.04 6.38 -44.05
CA PRO A 878 -2.02 7.34 -43.58
C PRO A 878 -3.42 6.97 -44.07
N LEU A 879 -4.43 7.20 -43.21
CA LEU A 879 -5.82 7.20 -43.67
C LEU A 879 -6.10 8.52 -44.42
N PRO A 880 -7.02 8.53 -45.41
CA PRO A 880 -7.34 9.74 -46.18
C PRO A 880 -7.78 10.94 -45.32
N GLY A 881 -8.47 10.65 -44.21
CA GLY A 881 -8.93 11.62 -43.22
C GLY A 881 -9.87 12.71 -43.75
N THR A 882 -10.36 13.55 -42.85
CA THR A 882 -11.09 14.77 -43.21
C THR A 882 -10.12 15.84 -43.71
N ASP A 883 -10.40 16.46 -44.85
CA ASP A 883 -9.72 17.69 -45.28
C ASP A 883 -10.52 18.90 -44.80
N LEU A 884 -9.91 19.67 -43.90
CA LEU A 884 -10.46 20.89 -43.35
C LEU A 884 -9.80 22.15 -43.94
N GLY A 885 -9.16 22.03 -45.11
CA GLY A 885 -8.45 23.10 -45.79
C GLY A 885 -6.95 23.13 -45.49
N ARG A 886 -6.31 21.96 -45.37
CA ARG A 886 -4.87 21.84 -45.07
C ARG A 886 -3.99 22.27 -46.26
N ASP A 887 -2.90 22.98 -45.98
CA ASP A 887 -1.86 23.29 -46.99
C ASP A 887 -0.85 22.14 -47.17
N VAL A 888 -0.71 21.30 -46.14
CA VAL A 888 0.20 20.15 -46.11
C VAL A 888 -0.61 18.93 -45.70
N GLU A 889 -0.50 17.86 -46.47
CA GLU A 889 -1.19 16.59 -46.21
C GLU A 889 -0.45 15.74 -45.17
N LEU A 890 0.81 15.41 -45.48
CA LEU A 890 1.69 14.60 -44.66
C LEU A 890 3.02 15.34 -44.44
N GLU A 891 3.55 15.29 -43.22
CA GLU A 891 4.84 15.87 -42.90
C GLU A 891 5.64 14.96 -41.97
N ILE A 892 6.93 14.77 -42.23
CA ILE A 892 7.89 14.12 -41.34
C ILE A 892 8.86 15.19 -40.88
N VAL A 893 8.92 15.45 -39.58
CA VAL A 893 9.72 16.54 -38.98
C VAL A 893 10.49 16.07 -37.77
N ALA A 894 11.53 16.82 -37.41
CA ALA A 894 12.19 16.64 -36.12
C ALA A 894 11.20 16.90 -34.99
N GLY A 895 11.21 16.03 -33.98
CA GLY A 895 10.41 16.22 -32.78
C GLY A 895 11.00 17.28 -31.86
N LYS A 896 10.18 17.79 -30.95
CA LYS A 896 10.58 18.80 -29.97
C LYS A 896 10.58 18.19 -28.57
N PRO A 897 11.64 18.40 -27.78
CA PRO A 897 11.61 18.05 -26.37
C PRO A 897 10.51 18.83 -25.62
N GLN A 898 9.84 18.16 -24.69
CA GLN A 898 8.77 18.70 -23.88
C GLN A 898 9.09 18.47 -22.40
N ARG A 899 8.77 19.46 -21.55
CA ARG A 899 8.96 19.38 -20.10
C ARG A 899 7.63 19.23 -19.38
N TRP A 900 7.64 18.42 -18.34
CA TRP A 900 6.53 18.32 -17.40
C TRP A 900 6.67 19.38 -16.30
N GLY A 901 5.88 20.45 -16.33
CA GLY A 901 5.79 21.43 -15.24
C GLY A 901 7.15 21.95 -14.75
N THR A 902 7.43 21.77 -13.45
CA THR A 902 8.71 22.14 -12.81
C THR A 902 9.75 21.01 -12.76
N ALA A 903 9.51 19.88 -13.43
CA ALA A 903 10.42 18.75 -13.43
C ALA A 903 11.71 19.06 -14.22
N LYS A 904 12.82 18.45 -13.81
CA LYS A 904 14.12 18.53 -14.53
C LYS A 904 14.18 17.60 -15.75
N THR A 905 13.22 16.69 -15.87
CA THR A 905 13.15 15.69 -16.94
C THR A 905 12.54 16.32 -18.20
N GLU A 906 13.20 16.09 -19.33
CA GLU A 906 12.85 16.64 -20.64
C GLU A 906 12.83 15.52 -21.67
N LEU A 907 11.67 15.28 -22.29
CA LEU A 907 11.41 14.12 -23.15
C LEU A 907 10.68 14.56 -24.40
N GLY A 908 10.97 13.92 -25.52
CA GLY A 908 10.21 14.13 -26.74
C GLY A 908 10.60 13.10 -27.80
N PRO A 909 9.73 12.90 -28.80
CA PRO A 909 10.10 12.10 -29.95
C PRO A 909 11.29 12.74 -30.68
N ALA A 910 12.14 11.92 -31.29
CA ALA A 910 13.21 12.38 -32.18
C ALA A 910 12.63 12.79 -33.55
N VAL A 911 11.62 12.08 -34.03
CA VAL A 911 10.90 12.38 -35.29
C VAL A 911 9.40 12.27 -35.05
N VAL A 912 8.64 13.16 -35.68
CA VAL A 912 7.17 13.12 -35.71
C VAL A 912 6.69 13.00 -37.15
N ILE A 913 5.80 12.06 -37.41
CA ILE A 913 5.07 11.91 -38.67
C ILE A 913 3.64 12.43 -38.44
N ASN A 914 3.25 13.50 -39.13
CA ASN A 914 1.95 14.13 -38.99
C ASN A 914 1.11 13.92 -40.25
N ALA A 915 -0.08 13.34 -40.09
CA ALA A 915 -1.14 13.33 -41.09
C ALA A 915 -2.18 14.38 -40.72
N TYR A 916 -2.28 15.45 -41.50
CA TYR A 916 -3.08 16.62 -41.15
C TYR A 916 -4.53 16.53 -41.61
N ASN A 917 -5.45 16.89 -40.71
CA ASN A 917 -6.80 17.31 -41.08
C ASN A 917 -6.83 18.80 -41.44
N PHE A 918 -6.04 19.61 -40.73
CA PHE A 918 -5.92 21.04 -40.92
C PHE A 918 -4.46 21.45 -40.70
N LYS A 919 -3.94 22.34 -41.55
CA LYS A 919 -2.67 23.04 -41.32
C LYS A 919 -2.61 24.30 -42.19
N LYS A 920 -2.31 25.45 -41.58
CA LYS A 920 -2.14 26.74 -42.27
C LYS A 920 -0.93 27.51 -41.74
N ALA A 921 -0.40 28.41 -42.55
CA ALA A 921 0.66 29.33 -42.16
C ALA A 921 0.19 30.46 -41.20
N LYS A 922 -1.12 30.70 -41.09
CA LYS A 922 -1.73 31.64 -40.13
C LYS A 922 -2.78 30.90 -39.29
N PRO A 923 -2.90 31.19 -38.00
CA PRO A 923 -3.90 30.54 -37.17
C PRO A 923 -5.28 31.07 -37.49
N VAL A 924 -6.29 30.26 -37.20
CA VAL A 924 -7.69 30.69 -37.17
C VAL A 924 -8.17 30.82 -35.72
N SER A 925 -8.96 31.86 -35.45
CA SER A 925 -9.56 32.13 -34.14
C SER A 925 -10.77 31.23 -33.88
N GLU A 926 -11.15 31.07 -32.61
CA GLU A 926 -12.32 30.28 -32.16
C GLU A 926 -13.67 30.66 -32.80
N THR A 927 -13.76 31.85 -33.41
CA THR A 927 -14.94 32.35 -34.14
C THR A 927 -15.00 31.91 -35.61
N ASP A 928 -13.96 31.26 -36.13
CA ASP A 928 -13.94 30.81 -37.52
C ASP A 928 -14.95 29.66 -37.76
N PRO A 929 -15.71 29.64 -38.86
CA PRO A 929 -16.66 28.56 -39.19
C PRO A 929 -16.04 27.16 -39.20
N LEU A 930 -14.71 27.05 -39.39
CA LEU A 930 -13.96 25.80 -39.28
C LEU A 930 -14.26 25.06 -37.96
N TRP A 931 -14.37 25.78 -36.84
CA TRP A 931 -14.54 25.18 -35.51
C TRP A 931 -15.82 24.36 -35.37
N GLN A 932 -16.85 24.63 -36.18
CA GLN A 932 -18.07 23.82 -36.23
C GLN A 932 -17.85 22.46 -36.90
N LYS A 933 -16.84 22.35 -37.77
CA LYS A 933 -16.50 21.14 -38.52
C LYS A 933 -15.49 20.25 -37.78
N VAL A 934 -14.66 20.84 -36.92
CA VAL A 934 -13.62 20.12 -36.16
C VAL A 934 -14.17 18.89 -35.43
N PRO A 935 -15.31 18.93 -34.72
CA PRO A 935 -15.79 17.76 -33.97
C PRO A 935 -16.02 16.49 -34.81
N ALA A 936 -16.34 16.63 -36.10
CA ALA A 936 -16.57 15.50 -37.01
C ALA A 936 -15.29 15.06 -37.75
N ALA A 937 -14.16 15.71 -37.49
CA ALA A 937 -12.91 15.40 -38.16
C ALA A 937 -12.40 14.01 -37.77
N TRP A 938 -11.77 13.32 -38.70
CA TRP A 938 -11.17 12.03 -38.46
C TRP A 938 -9.89 11.84 -39.26
N GLY A 939 -9.00 11.00 -38.76
CA GLY A 939 -7.73 10.65 -39.36
C GLY A 939 -7.28 9.29 -38.87
N GLY A 940 -6.01 8.97 -39.07
CA GLY A 940 -5.46 7.71 -38.57
C GLY A 940 -4.33 7.17 -39.42
N PHE A 941 -3.91 5.95 -39.08
CA PHE A 941 -2.93 5.17 -39.83
C PHE A 941 -3.30 3.69 -39.82
N LEU A 942 -2.98 2.99 -40.90
CA LEU A 942 -2.61 1.57 -40.79
C LEU A 942 -1.12 1.51 -40.42
N VAL A 943 -0.82 0.81 -39.33
CA VAL A 943 0.53 0.61 -38.81
C VAL A 943 0.90 -0.87 -38.92
N GLU A 944 2.09 -1.17 -39.41
CA GLU A 944 2.62 -2.54 -39.48
C GLU A 944 4.09 -2.56 -39.09
N MET A 945 4.48 -3.50 -38.25
CA MET A 945 5.87 -3.72 -37.85
C MET A 945 6.35 -5.08 -38.34
N GLY A 946 7.63 -5.22 -38.62
CA GLY A 946 8.19 -6.47 -39.11
C GLY A 946 9.69 -6.59 -38.90
N ASP A 947 10.23 -7.75 -39.25
CA ASP A 947 11.66 -7.96 -39.36
C ASP A 947 12.02 -8.97 -40.46
N GLU A 948 13.32 -9.24 -40.61
CA GLU A 948 13.85 -10.17 -41.61
C GLU A 948 13.28 -11.59 -41.47
N SER A 949 12.90 -12.03 -40.27
CA SER A 949 12.36 -13.38 -40.08
C SER A 949 10.94 -13.56 -40.62
N GLU A 950 10.20 -12.47 -40.78
CA GLU A 950 8.84 -12.47 -41.31
C GLU A 950 8.80 -12.15 -42.80
N TYR A 951 9.65 -11.22 -43.27
CA TYR A 951 9.61 -10.71 -44.65
C TYR A 951 10.84 -11.03 -45.50
N GLY A 952 11.89 -11.62 -44.92
CA GLY A 952 13.13 -11.99 -45.61
C GLY A 952 14.08 -10.83 -45.91
N SER A 953 13.57 -9.62 -46.22
CA SER A 953 14.38 -8.41 -46.35
C SER A 953 13.54 -7.14 -46.17
N PHE A 954 14.18 -5.98 -46.02
CA PHE A 954 13.47 -4.70 -45.95
C PHE A 954 12.80 -4.36 -47.29
N GLU A 955 13.43 -4.68 -48.42
CA GLU A 955 12.87 -4.45 -49.76
C GLU A 955 11.62 -5.31 -50.00
N ALA A 956 11.63 -6.56 -49.52
CA ALA A 956 10.46 -7.42 -49.55
C ALA A 956 9.33 -6.89 -48.65
N PHE A 957 9.65 -6.36 -47.47
CA PHE A 957 8.70 -5.65 -46.63
C PHE A 957 8.12 -4.42 -47.33
N GLN A 958 8.93 -3.60 -48.00
CA GLN A 958 8.46 -2.44 -48.75
C GLN A 958 7.50 -2.85 -49.88
N LYS A 959 7.83 -3.91 -50.63
CA LYS A 959 6.96 -4.45 -51.67
C LYS A 959 5.62 -4.95 -51.11
N HIS A 960 5.65 -5.58 -49.94
CA HIS A 960 4.43 -6.00 -49.23
C HIS A 960 3.56 -4.79 -48.85
N ILE A 961 4.16 -3.73 -48.30
CA ILE A 961 3.43 -2.50 -47.92
C ILE A 961 2.88 -1.75 -49.13
N ASP A 962 3.60 -1.77 -50.26
CA ASP A 962 3.13 -1.19 -51.53
C ASP A 962 1.87 -1.91 -52.05
N ALA A 963 1.79 -3.23 -51.82
CA ALA A 963 0.63 -4.04 -52.20
C ALA A 963 -0.58 -3.88 -51.25
N VAL A 964 -0.46 -3.13 -50.15
CA VAL A 964 -1.56 -2.91 -49.21
C VAL A 964 -2.69 -2.11 -49.87
N VAL A 965 -3.88 -2.70 -49.88
CA VAL A 965 -5.10 -2.03 -50.33
C VAL A 965 -5.82 -1.46 -49.12
N LEU A 966 -6.08 -0.15 -49.13
CA LEU A 966 -6.75 0.56 -48.06
C LEU A 966 -7.95 1.33 -48.62
N ASN A 967 -9.14 1.05 -48.11
CA ASN A 967 -10.38 1.76 -48.44
C ASN A 967 -11.03 2.27 -47.16
N ALA A 968 -11.25 3.58 -47.06
CA ALA A 968 -11.92 4.20 -45.93
C ALA A 968 -13.14 4.99 -46.41
N GLN A 969 -14.27 4.81 -45.73
CA GLN A 969 -15.55 5.44 -46.05
C GLN A 969 -16.11 6.09 -44.78
N TYR A 970 -16.58 7.33 -44.91
CA TYR A 970 -17.25 8.05 -43.84
C TYR A 970 -18.71 8.24 -44.20
N ASP A 971 -19.60 7.83 -43.29
CA ASP A 971 -21.03 8.07 -43.40
C ASP A 971 -21.42 9.30 -42.56
N PRO A 972 -21.83 10.42 -43.18
CA PRO A 972 -22.20 11.63 -42.48
C PRO A 972 -23.53 11.53 -41.72
N GLN A 973 -24.39 10.55 -42.03
CA GLN A 973 -25.65 10.36 -41.30
C GLN A 973 -25.42 9.66 -39.97
N THR A 974 -24.63 8.60 -39.97
CA THR A 974 -24.31 7.82 -38.77
C THR A 974 -23.06 8.30 -38.05
N GLN A 975 -22.28 9.18 -38.68
CA GLN A 975 -20.99 9.68 -38.17
C GLN A 975 -19.99 8.55 -37.91
N VAL A 976 -20.03 7.51 -38.75
CA VAL A 976 -19.16 6.32 -38.66
C VAL A 976 -18.15 6.33 -39.78
N VAL A 977 -16.89 6.08 -39.42
CA VAL A 977 -15.82 5.77 -40.37
C VAL A 977 -15.62 4.26 -40.41
N THR A 978 -15.70 3.68 -41.60
CA THR A 978 -15.36 2.27 -41.86
C THR A 978 -14.07 2.21 -42.67
N VAL A 979 -13.08 1.46 -42.18
CA VAL A 979 -11.80 1.22 -42.83
C VAL A 979 -11.67 -0.27 -43.12
N ASN A 980 -11.43 -0.60 -44.38
CA ASN A 980 -11.06 -1.93 -44.85
C ASN A 980 -9.61 -1.88 -45.34
N ALA A 981 -8.75 -2.73 -44.78
CA ALA A 981 -7.36 -2.85 -45.18
C ALA A 981 -7.03 -4.31 -45.49
N ARG A 982 -6.47 -4.56 -46.68
CA ARG A 982 -5.91 -5.87 -47.04
C ARG A 982 -4.39 -5.76 -46.99
N SER A 983 -3.76 -6.49 -46.06
CA SER A 983 -2.30 -6.58 -45.92
C SER A 983 -1.89 -8.05 -45.96
N GLY A 984 -1.27 -8.46 -47.06
CA GLY A 984 -0.98 -9.86 -47.36
C GLY A 984 -2.27 -10.67 -47.49
N GLN A 985 -2.37 -11.76 -46.71
CA GLN A 985 -3.57 -12.62 -46.68
C GLN A 985 -4.67 -12.10 -45.75
N ASP A 986 -4.38 -11.09 -44.93
CA ASP A 986 -5.31 -10.62 -43.92
C ASP A 986 -6.12 -9.43 -44.41
N GLU A 987 -7.43 -9.53 -44.23
CA GLU A 987 -8.40 -8.47 -44.43
C GLU A 987 -8.89 -7.98 -43.07
N LEU A 988 -8.48 -6.76 -42.70
CA LEU A 988 -8.87 -6.08 -41.47
C LEU A 988 -10.00 -5.10 -41.79
N LYS A 989 -11.07 -5.14 -41.00
CA LYS A 989 -12.20 -4.21 -41.11
C LYS A 989 -12.56 -3.64 -39.76
N ALA A 990 -12.43 -2.33 -39.65
CA ALA A 990 -12.72 -1.55 -38.44
C ALA A 990 -13.77 -0.50 -38.75
N ALA A 991 -14.79 -0.35 -37.90
CA ALA A 991 -15.71 0.78 -37.98
C ALA A 991 -15.76 1.51 -36.63
N SER A 992 -15.65 2.83 -36.66
CA SER A 992 -15.67 3.67 -35.46
C SER A 992 -16.57 4.86 -35.63
N CYS A 993 -17.40 5.14 -34.62
CA CYS A 993 -18.12 6.40 -34.52
C CYS A 993 -17.13 7.52 -34.16
N VAL A 994 -17.14 8.63 -34.92
CA VAL A 994 -16.25 9.78 -34.70
C VAL A 994 -16.95 10.96 -34.00
N TRP A 995 -18.28 10.92 -33.92
CA TRP A 995 -19.11 11.91 -33.22
C TRP A 995 -20.34 11.26 -32.58
N ILE A 996 -20.60 11.53 -31.28
CA ILE A 996 -21.75 10.97 -30.55
C ILE A 996 -22.55 12.13 -29.94
N PRO A 997 -23.83 12.34 -30.32
CA PRO A 997 -24.65 13.38 -29.70
C PRO A 997 -24.86 13.09 -28.21
N ASN A 998 -24.67 14.10 -27.34
CA ASN A 998 -24.89 13.95 -25.91
C ASN A 998 -26.40 13.76 -25.62
N PRO A 999 -26.83 12.64 -25.02
CA PRO A 999 -28.24 12.35 -24.79
C PRO A 999 -28.86 13.15 -23.62
N ASN A 1000 -28.06 13.87 -22.81
CA ASN A 1000 -28.51 14.53 -21.57
C ASN A 1000 -28.64 16.06 -21.69
N VAL A 1001 -28.91 16.60 -22.88
CA VAL A 1001 -29.06 18.04 -23.11
C VAL A 1001 -30.54 18.41 -23.07
N GLU A 1002 -30.91 19.40 -22.23
CA GLU A 1002 -32.25 20.02 -22.24
C GLU A 1002 -32.57 20.62 -23.62
N ASP A 1003 -33.83 20.54 -24.04
CA ASP A 1003 -34.30 21.15 -25.29
C ASP A 1003 -33.84 22.62 -25.41
N GLY A 1004 -33.16 22.94 -26.51
CA GLY A 1004 -32.72 24.31 -26.84
C GLY A 1004 -31.26 24.68 -26.49
N LYS A 1005 -30.42 23.75 -26.01
CA LYS A 1005 -28.96 23.95 -25.85
C LYS A 1005 -28.19 23.15 -26.92
N GLU A 1006 -27.08 23.70 -27.43
CA GLU A 1006 -26.28 22.99 -28.45
C GLU A 1006 -25.67 21.69 -27.90
N PRO A 1007 -25.88 20.55 -28.58
CA PRO A 1007 -25.28 19.29 -28.19
C PRO A 1007 -23.77 19.30 -28.49
N ARG A 1008 -22.92 19.11 -27.47
CA ARG A 1008 -21.48 18.87 -27.68
C ARG A 1008 -20.93 17.84 -26.71
N GLU A 1009 -20.83 16.59 -27.16
CA GLU A 1009 -19.68 15.74 -26.82
C GLU A 1009 -19.21 15.04 -28.10
N THR A 1010 -17.91 14.95 -28.33
CA THR A 1010 -17.34 13.81 -29.08
C THR A 1010 -16.71 12.95 -27.99
N GLY A 1011 -17.29 11.77 -27.75
CA GLY A 1011 -17.39 11.26 -26.37
C GLY A 1011 -16.49 10.10 -26.02
N ALA A 1012 -16.61 8.99 -26.74
CA ALA A 1012 -15.81 7.79 -26.52
C ALA A 1012 -15.62 7.05 -27.86
N PRO A 1013 -14.39 6.58 -28.19
CA PRO A 1013 -14.17 5.72 -29.35
C PRO A 1013 -15.07 4.49 -29.21
N ASN A 1014 -15.99 4.30 -30.16
CA ASN A 1014 -16.90 3.16 -30.20
C ASN A 1014 -16.60 2.35 -31.45
N LEU A 1015 -15.65 1.42 -31.32
CA LEU A 1015 -15.32 0.46 -32.35
C LEU A 1015 -16.50 -0.51 -32.53
N SER A 1016 -17.38 -0.19 -33.48
CA SER A 1016 -18.64 -0.89 -33.75
C SER A 1016 -18.48 -2.12 -34.64
N VAL A 1017 -17.43 -2.16 -35.48
CA VAL A 1017 -17.05 -3.34 -36.26
C VAL A 1017 -15.58 -3.63 -36.02
N ARG A 1018 -15.27 -4.90 -35.80
CA ARG A 1018 -13.92 -5.44 -35.59
C ARG A 1018 -13.82 -6.83 -36.23
N GLU A 1019 -13.38 -6.88 -37.47
CA GLU A 1019 -13.34 -8.11 -38.25
C GLU A 1019 -11.95 -8.34 -38.82
N VAL A 1020 -11.48 -9.59 -38.73
CA VAL A 1020 -10.32 -10.10 -39.44
C VAL A 1020 -10.78 -11.29 -40.25
N ASN A 1021 -10.58 -11.26 -41.57
CA ASN A 1021 -10.96 -12.34 -42.49
C ASN A 1021 -12.44 -12.74 -42.34
N GLY A 1022 -13.32 -11.75 -42.15
CA GLY A 1022 -14.78 -11.93 -41.99
C GLY A 1022 -15.24 -12.50 -40.65
N ARG A 1023 -14.37 -12.53 -39.62
CA ARG A 1023 -14.69 -13.02 -38.27
C ARG A 1023 -14.28 -12.01 -37.21
N SER A 1024 -14.96 -12.05 -36.05
CA SER A 1024 -14.55 -11.28 -34.88
C SER A 1024 -13.09 -11.55 -34.52
N ASP A 1025 -12.35 -10.50 -34.17
CA ASP A 1025 -10.96 -10.55 -33.74
C ASP A 1025 -10.78 -10.86 -32.24
N LEU A 1026 -11.89 -11.10 -31.53
CA LEU A 1026 -11.95 -11.38 -30.11
C LEU A 1026 -12.11 -12.88 -29.81
N PRO A 1027 -11.62 -13.36 -28.66
CA PRO A 1027 -11.90 -14.71 -28.18
C PRO A 1027 -13.40 -14.98 -28.02
N PRO A 1028 -13.81 -16.27 -27.88
CA PRO A 1028 -15.17 -16.62 -27.48
C PRO A 1028 -15.62 -15.86 -26.23
N SER A 1029 -16.92 -15.59 -26.09
CA SER A 1029 -17.45 -14.71 -25.03
C SER A 1029 -17.24 -15.23 -23.61
N ASN A 1030 -16.99 -16.54 -23.43
CA ASN A 1030 -16.63 -17.13 -22.15
C ASN A 1030 -15.13 -17.01 -21.82
N ILE A 1031 -14.29 -16.51 -22.72
CA ILE A 1031 -12.85 -16.31 -22.54
C ILE A 1031 -12.57 -14.83 -22.32
N LEU A 1032 -11.95 -14.51 -21.19
CA LEU A 1032 -11.57 -13.15 -20.81
C LEU A 1032 -10.13 -12.84 -21.18
N ARG A 1033 -9.30 -13.87 -21.29
CA ARG A 1033 -7.88 -13.77 -21.61
C ARG A 1033 -7.40 -15.02 -22.34
N ASP A 1034 -6.61 -14.80 -23.38
CA ASP A 1034 -5.96 -15.86 -24.14
C ASP A 1034 -4.54 -15.45 -24.53
N THR A 1035 -3.57 -16.30 -24.23
CA THR A 1035 -2.14 -16.18 -24.59
C THR A 1035 -1.60 -17.56 -24.93
N PRO A 1036 -0.47 -17.78 -25.62
CA PRO A 1036 0.06 -19.13 -25.86
C PRO A 1036 0.22 -20.02 -24.61
N TYR A 1037 0.35 -19.43 -23.42
CA TYR A 1037 0.53 -20.16 -22.16
C TYR A 1037 -0.73 -20.27 -21.31
N CYS A 1038 -1.74 -19.42 -21.55
CA CYS A 1038 -2.81 -19.21 -20.59
C CYS A 1038 -4.19 -19.09 -21.25
N GLN A 1039 -5.21 -19.58 -20.55
CA GLN A 1039 -6.59 -19.13 -20.71
C GLN A 1039 -7.21 -18.75 -19.36
N GLU A 1040 -8.01 -17.69 -19.37
CA GLU A 1040 -8.91 -17.30 -18.28
C GLU A 1040 -10.32 -17.16 -18.82
N GLY A 1041 -11.31 -17.64 -18.07
CA GLY A 1041 -12.70 -17.56 -18.51
C GLY A 1041 -13.65 -18.34 -17.62
N PHE A 1042 -14.74 -18.81 -18.22
CA PHE A 1042 -15.82 -19.47 -17.52
C PHE A 1042 -16.13 -20.87 -18.07
N GLY A 1043 -16.52 -21.77 -17.18
CA GLY A 1043 -17.07 -23.09 -17.51
C GLY A 1043 -16.04 -24.12 -17.93
N ALA A 1044 -15.44 -23.97 -19.10
CA ALA A 1044 -14.42 -24.86 -19.61
C ALA A 1044 -13.34 -24.07 -20.35
N LEU A 1045 -12.08 -24.34 -19.99
CA LEU A 1045 -10.89 -23.76 -20.60
C LEU A 1045 -10.06 -24.85 -21.23
N GLU A 1046 -9.43 -24.56 -22.37
CA GLU A 1046 -8.59 -25.52 -23.08
C GLU A 1046 -7.31 -24.86 -23.56
N LYS A 1047 -6.18 -25.38 -23.13
CA LYS A 1047 -4.88 -24.86 -23.54
C LYS A 1047 -3.82 -25.94 -23.64
N ASN A 1048 -3.12 -25.97 -24.78
CA ASN A 1048 -2.03 -26.91 -25.05
C ASN A 1048 -2.41 -28.38 -24.77
N GLY A 1049 -3.65 -28.76 -25.14
CA GLY A 1049 -4.21 -30.10 -24.95
C GLY A 1049 -4.71 -30.41 -23.54
N ALA A 1050 -4.51 -29.52 -22.56
CA ALA A 1050 -5.13 -29.63 -21.24
C ALA A 1050 -6.48 -28.94 -21.24
N ARG A 1051 -7.45 -29.52 -20.53
CA ARG A 1051 -8.81 -29.01 -20.40
C ARG A 1051 -9.20 -28.93 -18.93
N PHE A 1052 -9.61 -27.75 -18.48
CA PHE A 1052 -10.06 -27.52 -17.12
C PHE A 1052 -11.51 -27.06 -17.09
N GLU A 1053 -12.33 -27.78 -16.35
CA GLU A 1053 -13.77 -27.67 -16.35
C GLU A 1053 -14.30 -27.43 -14.94
N GLY A 1054 -15.36 -26.64 -14.87
CA GLY A 1054 -16.13 -26.37 -13.67
C GLY A 1054 -17.52 -25.84 -14.01
N ASN A 1055 -18.11 -25.08 -13.09
CA ASN A 1055 -19.45 -24.52 -13.32
C ASN A 1055 -19.41 -23.42 -14.41
N PRO A 1056 -20.35 -23.42 -15.40
CA PRO A 1056 -20.41 -22.45 -16.50
C PRO A 1056 -20.37 -20.96 -16.13
N ARG A 1057 -20.69 -20.61 -14.89
CA ARG A 1057 -20.71 -19.21 -14.40
C ARG A 1057 -19.55 -18.87 -13.45
N ARG A 1058 -18.60 -19.79 -13.27
CA ARG A 1058 -17.48 -19.62 -12.33
C ARG A 1058 -16.19 -19.38 -13.09
N HIS A 1059 -15.37 -18.48 -12.54
CA HIS A 1059 -14.05 -18.19 -13.10
C HIS A 1059 -13.15 -19.39 -12.95
N LEU A 1060 -12.42 -19.68 -14.01
CA LEU A 1060 -11.36 -20.66 -14.06
C LEU A 1060 -10.13 -19.98 -14.66
N PHE A 1061 -8.95 -20.53 -14.35
CA PHE A 1061 -7.70 -20.05 -14.90
C PHE A 1061 -6.75 -21.23 -15.14
N LEU A 1062 -6.32 -21.39 -16.39
CA LEU A 1062 -5.49 -22.50 -16.83
C LEU A 1062 -4.17 -21.95 -17.37
N LEU A 1063 -3.08 -22.30 -16.69
CA LEU A 1063 -1.70 -21.98 -17.03
C LEU A 1063 -0.97 -23.22 -17.54
N THR A 1064 -0.10 -23.03 -18.52
CA THR A 1064 0.69 -24.11 -19.12
C THR A 1064 2.11 -23.66 -19.42
N GLU A 1065 3.07 -24.56 -19.22
CA GLU A 1065 4.44 -24.45 -19.73
C GLU A 1065 4.76 -25.77 -20.44
N PRO A 1066 4.48 -25.86 -21.75
CA PRO A 1066 4.56 -27.11 -22.49
C PRO A 1066 5.97 -27.71 -22.56
N LYS A 1067 7.04 -26.91 -22.50
CA LYS A 1067 8.41 -27.41 -22.70
C LYS A 1067 8.87 -28.31 -21.55
N GLN A 1068 8.46 -27.98 -20.32
CA GLN A 1068 8.67 -28.78 -19.11
C GLN A 1068 7.48 -29.69 -18.80
N GLY A 1069 6.40 -29.64 -19.60
CA GLY A 1069 5.19 -30.45 -19.42
C GLY A 1069 4.43 -30.07 -18.15
N VAL A 1070 4.39 -28.79 -17.80
CA VAL A 1070 3.71 -28.28 -16.60
C VAL A 1070 2.34 -27.73 -16.97
N PHE A 1071 1.32 -28.11 -16.22
CA PHE A 1071 -0.04 -27.61 -16.36
C PHE A 1071 -0.61 -27.27 -14.98
N CYS A 1072 -1.20 -26.09 -14.84
CA CYS A 1072 -1.63 -25.54 -13.56
C CYS A 1072 -3.05 -24.97 -13.70
N ALA A 1073 -4.00 -25.52 -12.96
CA ALA A 1073 -5.41 -25.16 -13.03
C ALA A 1073 -5.89 -24.56 -11.71
N TRP A 1074 -6.49 -23.37 -11.78
CA TRP A 1074 -6.96 -22.60 -10.63
C TRP A 1074 -8.49 -22.49 -10.63
N ASN A 1075 -9.13 -22.86 -9.52
CA ASN A 1075 -10.39 -22.28 -9.08
C ASN A 1075 -10.04 -21.06 -8.20
N PRO A 1076 -10.01 -19.84 -8.76
CA PRO A 1076 -9.36 -18.71 -8.10
C PRO A 1076 -10.28 -17.94 -7.15
N LEU A 1077 -11.58 -18.25 -7.13
CA LEU A 1077 -12.57 -17.63 -6.27
C LEU A 1077 -13.08 -18.63 -5.22
N PRO A 1078 -13.49 -18.18 -4.03
CA PRO A 1078 -13.87 -19.08 -2.93
C PRO A 1078 -15.23 -19.76 -3.13
N ASP A 1079 -15.88 -19.54 -4.27
CA ASP A 1079 -17.14 -20.15 -4.60
C ASP A 1079 -16.99 -21.66 -4.83
N LEU A 1080 -17.80 -22.45 -4.10
CA LEU A 1080 -17.84 -23.90 -4.24
C LEU A 1080 -18.14 -24.30 -5.69
N THR A 1081 -17.19 -24.99 -6.32
CA THR A 1081 -17.26 -25.36 -7.73
C THR A 1081 -16.76 -26.80 -7.90
N PRO A 1082 -17.51 -27.72 -8.55
CA PRO A 1082 -16.96 -29.02 -8.93
C PRO A 1082 -15.89 -28.81 -10.01
N LEU A 1083 -14.76 -29.50 -9.88
CA LEU A 1083 -13.60 -29.29 -10.75
C LEU A 1083 -13.24 -30.58 -11.45
N LYS A 1084 -12.89 -30.49 -12.74
CA LYS A 1084 -12.30 -31.58 -13.51
C LYS A 1084 -11.18 -31.06 -14.38
N PHE A 1085 -9.99 -31.62 -14.22
CA PHE A 1085 -8.80 -31.25 -14.95
C PHE A 1085 -8.27 -32.44 -15.74
N THR A 1086 -8.34 -32.35 -17.07
CA THR A 1086 -7.90 -33.40 -18.00
C THR A 1086 -6.62 -32.96 -18.71
N LEU A 1087 -5.59 -33.79 -18.66
CA LEU A 1087 -4.27 -33.50 -19.19
C LEU A 1087 -4.06 -34.18 -20.56
N PRO A 1088 -3.13 -33.70 -21.40
CA PRO A 1088 -2.82 -34.33 -22.69
C PRO A 1088 -2.39 -35.81 -22.57
N THR A 1089 -1.87 -36.21 -21.42
CA THR A 1089 -1.45 -37.59 -21.12
C THR A 1089 -2.62 -38.53 -20.84
N GLY A 1090 -3.86 -38.03 -20.79
CA GLY A 1090 -5.04 -38.78 -20.37
C GLY A 1090 -5.22 -38.88 -18.85
N LEU A 1091 -4.33 -38.25 -18.06
CA LEU A 1091 -4.52 -38.11 -16.61
C LEU A 1091 -5.70 -37.15 -16.34
N ILE A 1092 -6.54 -37.51 -15.39
CA ILE A 1092 -7.68 -36.72 -14.91
C ILE A 1092 -7.51 -36.50 -13.41
N VAL A 1093 -7.64 -35.25 -12.96
CA VAL A 1093 -7.76 -34.86 -11.56
C VAL A 1093 -9.11 -34.18 -11.37
N GLU A 1094 -10.00 -34.76 -10.58
CA GLU A 1094 -11.35 -34.23 -10.35
C GLU A 1094 -11.72 -34.20 -8.86
N SER A 1095 -12.55 -33.25 -8.44
CA SER A 1095 -13.03 -33.20 -7.05
C SER A 1095 -14.26 -34.11 -6.88
N ASP A 1096 -14.37 -34.82 -5.75
CA ASP A 1096 -15.52 -35.70 -5.44
C ASP A 1096 -16.79 -34.93 -4.99
N GLY A 1097 -16.69 -33.60 -4.97
CA GLY A 1097 -17.76 -32.64 -4.71
C GLY A 1097 -17.32 -31.25 -5.20
N ALA A 1098 -17.90 -30.20 -4.67
CA ALA A 1098 -17.54 -28.82 -4.98
C ALA A 1098 -16.36 -28.33 -4.11
N ALA A 1099 -15.27 -27.90 -4.73
CA ALA A 1099 -14.10 -27.39 -4.04
C ALA A 1099 -14.17 -25.86 -3.88
N GLY A 1100 -13.58 -25.35 -2.79
CA GLY A 1100 -13.32 -23.92 -2.62
C GLY A 1100 -12.11 -23.45 -3.45
N LEU A 1101 -11.36 -22.48 -2.94
CA LEU A 1101 -10.12 -22.02 -3.57
C LEU A 1101 -9.21 -23.20 -3.82
N SER A 1102 -8.77 -23.39 -5.07
CA SER A 1102 -7.96 -24.55 -5.42
C SER A 1102 -6.97 -24.23 -6.52
N CYS A 1103 -5.77 -24.81 -6.44
CA CYS A 1103 -4.75 -24.87 -7.48
C CYS A 1103 -4.30 -26.32 -7.64
N ILE A 1104 -4.38 -26.85 -8.85
CA ILE A 1104 -3.91 -28.19 -9.21
C ILE A 1104 -2.77 -28.02 -10.20
N THR A 1105 -1.55 -28.36 -9.78
CA THR A 1105 -0.36 -28.35 -10.63
C THR A 1105 0.08 -29.77 -10.94
N VAL A 1106 0.21 -30.08 -12.22
CA VAL A 1106 0.68 -31.37 -12.72
C VAL A 1106 1.97 -31.14 -13.52
N SER A 1107 2.98 -31.95 -13.27
CA SER A 1107 4.30 -31.86 -13.93
C SER A 1107 4.90 -33.26 -14.15
N GLU A 1108 6.06 -33.31 -14.80
CA GLU A 1108 6.81 -34.55 -15.08
C GLU A 1108 5.96 -35.62 -15.81
N GLY A 1109 5.14 -35.17 -16.78
CA GLY A 1109 4.27 -36.05 -17.56
C GLY A 1109 3.14 -36.69 -16.75
N GLY A 1110 2.75 -36.12 -15.61
CA GLY A 1110 1.68 -36.63 -14.74
C GLY A 1110 2.17 -37.38 -13.50
N ARG A 1111 3.49 -37.56 -13.33
CA ARG A 1111 4.05 -38.28 -12.18
C ARG A 1111 4.05 -37.46 -10.89
N ARG A 1112 4.05 -36.13 -11.00
CA ARG A 1112 3.98 -35.21 -9.86
C ARG A 1112 2.71 -34.39 -9.92
N VAL A 1113 1.90 -34.49 -8.86
CA VAL A 1113 0.63 -33.77 -8.69
C VAL A 1113 0.65 -33.00 -7.38
N GLU A 1114 0.42 -31.69 -7.45
CA GLU A 1114 0.34 -30.81 -6.28
C GLU A 1114 -1.04 -30.16 -6.25
N ILE A 1115 -1.72 -30.31 -5.11
CA ILE A 1115 -3.07 -29.80 -4.90
C ILE A 1115 -3.03 -28.83 -3.72
N GLU A 1116 -3.18 -27.55 -3.98
CA GLU A 1116 -3.45 -26.56 -2.93
C GLU A 1116 -4.95 -26.30 -2.89
N SER A 1117 -5.59 -26.41 -1.73
CA SER A 1117 -7.00 -26.11 -1.58
C SER A 1117 -7.35 -25.59 -0.19
N ALA A 1118 -8.27 -24.64 -0.13
CA ALA A 1118 -8.78 -24.06 1.10
C ALA A 1118 -10.27 -23.69 0.97
N PHE A 1119 -11.02 -23.96 2.03
CA PHE A 1119 -12.39 -23.50 2.19
C PHE A 1119 -12.43 -22.18 2.95
N LYS A 1120 -13.39 -21.32 2.61
CA LYS A 1120 -13.78 -20.24 3.51
C LYS A 1120 -14.45 -20.89 4.73
N ALA A 1121 -14.20 -20.35 5.93
CA ALA A 1121 -14.73 -20.90 7.18
C ALA A 1121 -16.23 -21.23 7.07
N GLY A 1122 -16.59 -22.47 7.41
CA GLY A 1122 -17.95 -23.00 7.36
C GLY A 1122 -18.34 -23.65 6.03
N GLN A 1123 -17.65 -23.37 4.91
CA GLN A 1123 -17.95 -24.01 3.62
C GLN A 1123 -17.63 -25.51 3.62
N GLU A 1124 -16.64 -25.93 4.41
CA GLU A 1124 -16.31 -27.34 4.59
C GLU A 1124 -17.47 -28.14 5.17
N MET A 1125 -18.44 -27.50 5.83
CA MET A 1125 -19.63 -28.17 6.39
C MET A 1125 -20.76 -28.34 5.36
N ASP A 1126 -20.67 -27.72 4.19
CA ASP A 1126 -21.66 -27.87 3.13
C ASP A 1126 -21.70 -29.33 2.64
N ALA A 1127 -22.90 -29.87 2.44
CA ALA A 1127 -23.08 -31.27 2.02
C ALA A 1127 -22.53 -31.53 0.60
N SER A 1128 -22.43 -30.49 -0.23
CA SER A 1128 -21.84 -30.55 -1.56
C SER A 1128 -20.32 -30.35 -1.57
N ALA A 1129 -19.72 -29.96 -0.44
CA ALA A 1129 -18.28 -29.68 -0.39
C ALA A 1129 -17.45 -30.95 -0.64
N ALA A 1130 -16.43 -30.81 -1.48
CA ALA A 1130 -15.48 -31.87 -1.75
C ALA A 1130 -14.78 -32.33 -0.46
N ARG A 1131 -14.51 -33.63 -0.40
CA ARG A 1131 -13.73 -34.28 0.66
C ARG A 1131 -12.39 -34.78 0.13
N ARG A 1132 -12.33 -35.07 -1.16
CA ARG A 1132 -11.17 -35.66 -1.82
C ARG A 1132 -11.03 -35.15 -3.25
N PHE A 1133 -9.80 -35.17 -3.72
CA PHE A 1133 -9.53 -35.16 -5.16
C PHE A 1133 -9.28 -36.60 -5.63
N ILE A 1134 -9.89 -36.96 -6.74
CA ILE A 1134 -9.74 -38.26 -7.39
C ILE A 1134 -8.80 -38.08 -8.58
N ILE A 1135 -7.75 -38.89 -8.62
CA ILE A 1135 -6.80 -38.96 -9.73
C ILE A 1135 -7.01 -40.28 -10.44
N ARG A 1136 -7.15 -40.26 -11.77
CA ARG A 1136 -7.27 -41.46 -12.62
C ARG A 1136 -6.64 -41.24 -13.98
N GLY A 1137 -6.27 -42.33 -14.66
CA GLY A 1137 -5.69 -42.27 -16.00
C GLY A 1137 -4.56 -43.29 -16.19
N PRO A 1138 -3.92 -43.27 -17.37
CA PRO A 1138 -2.89 -44.25 -17.73
C PRO A 1138 -1.55 -44.03 -17.01
N VAL A 1139 -1.36 -42.87 -16.38
CA VAL A 1139 -0.14 -42.52 -15.64
C VAL A 1139 -0.40 -42.64 -14.15
N GLU A 1140 0.38 -43.49 -13.47
CA GLU A 1140 0.37 -43.59 -12.01
C GLU A 1140 1.18 -42.44 -11.38
N PRO A 1141 0.55 -41.57 -10.54
CA PRO A 1141 1.27 -40.50 -9.86
C PRO A 1141 2.26 -41.08 -8.85
N GLN A 1142 3.51 -40.62 -8.90
CA GLN A 1142 4.60 -41.06 -8.02
C GLN A 1142 4.79 -40.15 -6.81
N ALA A 1143 4.48 -38.86 -6.96
CA ALA A 1143 4.59 -37.86 -5.90
C ALA A 1143 3.32 -37.01 -5.86
N ILE A 1144 2.60 -37.08 -4.75
CA ILE A 1144 1.41 -36.28 -4.51
C ILE A 1144 1.63 -35.38 -3.29
N LYS A 1145 1.39 -34.09 -3.46
CA LYS A 1145 1.36 -33.13 -2.34
C LYS A 1145 -0.02 -32.50 -2.22
N CYS A 1146 -0.49 -32.33 -0.99
CA CYS A 1146 -1.66 -31.51 -0.67
C CYS A 1146 -1.26 -30.42 0.32
N ASN A 1147 -1.53 -29.16 -0.02
CA ASN A 1147 -1.18 -27.99 0.82
C ASN A 1147 0.29 -27.99 1.28
N GLY A 1148 1.20 -28.39 0.38
CA GLY A 1148 2.65 -28.47 0.62
C GLY A 1148 3.12 -29.74 1.33
N ALA A 1149 2.24 -30.53 1.93
CA ALA A 1149 2.59 -31.80 2.59
C ALA A 1149 2.55 -32.97 1.60
N VAL A 1150 3.50 -33.91 1.71
CA VAL A 1150 3.44 -35.19 0.99
C VAL A 1150 2.30 -36.02 1.55
N VAL A 1151 1.41 -36.52 0.69
CA VAL A 1151 0.24 -37.30 1.09
C VAL A 1151 0.29 -38.68 0.46
N GLN A 1152 -0.04 -39.72 1.23
CA GLN A 1152 -0.28 -41.04 0.67
C GLN A 1152 -1.73 -41.13 0.17
N PRO A 1153 -1.96 -41.31 -1.14
CA PRO A 1153 -3.31 -41.47 -1.66
C PRO A 1153 -3.91 -42.82 -1.26
N LEU A 1154 -5.23 -42.87 -1.12
CA LEU A 1154 -5.96 -44.13 -1.00
C LEU A 1154 -6.22 -44.70 -2.40
N ALA A 1155 -5.67 -45.87 -2.70
CA ALA A 1155 -6.03 -46.59 -3.92
C ALA A 1155 -7.50 -47.04 -3.85
N ILE A 1156 -8.28 -46.70 -4.88
CA ILE A 1156 -9.69 -47.04 -5.01
C ILE A 1156 -9.97 -47.60 -6.41
N THR A 1157 -11.12 -48.25 -6.58
CA THR A 1157 -11.63 -48.67 -7.90
C THR A 1157 -12.86 -47.82 -8.22
N LEU A 1158 -12.85 -47.14 -9.36
CA LEU A 1158 -13.95 -46.32 -9.84
C LEU A 1158 -14.27 -46.72 -11.29
N ASP A 1159 -15.51 -47.10 -11.56
CA ASP A 1159 -15.96 -47.64 -12.86
C ASP A 1159 -15.08 -48.79 -13.40
N GLY A 1160 -14.59 -49.66 -12.51
CA GLY A 1160 -13.71 -50.78 -12.86
C GLY A 1160 -12.25 -50.38 -13.17
N GLN A 1161 -11.88 -49.10 -13.02
CA GLN A 1161 -10.53 -48.59 -13.23
C GLN A 1161 -9.85 -48.25 -11.90
N LYS A 1162 -8.53 -48.43 -11.83
CA LYS A 1162 -7.70 -47.99 -10.70
C LYS A 1162 -7.70 -46.46 -10.64
N ALA A 1163 -7.95 -45.91 -9.45
CA ALA A 1163 -7.88 -44.49 -9.17
C ALA A 1163 -7.27 -44.25 -7.78
N TRP A 1164 -6.90 -43.00 -7.51
CA TRP A 1164 -6.27 -42.57 -6.26
C TRP A 1164 -7.06 -41.44 -5.64
N ALA A 1165 -7.55 -41.63 -4.42
CA ALA A 1165 -8.26 -40.61 -3.67
C ALA A 1165 -7.29 -39.88 -2.73
N VAL A 1166 -7.12 -38.58 -2.95
CA VAL A 1166 -6.28 -37.68 -2.16
C VAL A 1166 -7.19 -36.94 -1.18
N PRO A 1167 -7.09 -37.19 0.14
CA PRO A 1167 -7.88 -36.46 1.10
C PRO A 1167 -7.53 -34.98 1.07
N MET A 1168 -8.54 -34.12 1.09
CA MET A 1168 -8.32 -32.71 1.37
C MET A 1168 -7.86 -32.60 2.82
N ALA A 1169 -6.77 -31.88 3.09
CA ALA A 1169 -6.26 -31.74 4.44
C ALA A 1169 -7.36 -31.20 5.36
N ALA A 1170 -7.61 -31.89 6.48
CA ALA A 1170 -8.55 -31.42 7.49
C ALA A 1170 -8.13 -30.02 7.95
N VAL A 1171 -9.08 -29.09 7.99
CA VAL A 1171 -8.92 -27.76 8.57
C VAL A 1171 -8.42 -27.94 10.01
N GLY A 1172 -7.12 -27.74 10.26
CA GLY A 1172 -6.54 -27.83 11.61
C GLY A 1172 -5.17 -28.53 11.75
N ALA A 1173 -4.65 -29.22 10.73
CA ALA A 1173 -3.34 -29.88 10.85
C ALA A 1173 -2.17 -28.92 10.46
N ARG A 1174 -1.57 -28.32 11.51
CA ARG A 1174 -0.30 -27.55 11.59
C ARG A 1174 -0.37 -26.03 11.38
N GLU A 1175 -0.37 -25.32 12.50
CA GLU A 1175 0.35 -24.05 12.67
C GLU A 1175 1.52 -24.25 13.65
N ASP A 1176 2.54 -25.00 13.24
CA ASP A 1176 3.87 -24.81 13.81
C ASP A 1176 4.62 -23.90 12.84
N ARG A 1177 4.63 -22.58 13.13
CA ARG A 1177 5.69 -21.71 12.62
C ARG A 1177 6.83 -21.71 13.63
N PRO A 1178 8.11 -21.73 13.22
CA PRO A 1178 9.20 -21.44 14.14
C PRO A 1178 9.09 -20.01 14.68
#